data_AF-E6UKC7-F1
#
_entry.id   AF-E6UKC7-F1
#
_cell.length_a   1.000
_cell.length_b   1.000
_cell.length_c   1.000
_cell.angle_alpha   90.00
_cell.angle_beta   90.00
_cell.angle_gamma   90.00
#
_symmetry.space_group_name_H-M   'P 1'
#
loop_
_entity.id
_entity.type
_entity.pdbx_description
1 polymer ?
#
loop_
_entity_poly.entity_id
_entity_poly.type
_entity_poly.pdbx_seq_one_letter_code
_entity_poly.pdbx_strand_id
1 'polypeptide(L)'
;MAKNKEGGKPFEIPRPEFPKRAVITGGMPYGNKELHFGHVGGMFVFADTFARFLRDRIGKENVLFVGGTDCYGSPIAEGWRKKVADGEFEGSLTDFVQRNHDKQQKTLDDYGISPDIFAASGLGRSKEIHAEVTDWFINSLYKKGQLNKISTMQFYDEKAGCFLNGRQVIGKCPIEGCNSEKGYADECDLGHQYMPENLIDPVSTLTGEKPSMRPVTNWYFKLRDYEELLKNWIEMLKKRKDVRPVVCKTIEEFLKPPVIYIKREYEEKYLSLKDQMPEHEYFEEPKKPSFTVQFKTLSDCDEAVKVLVNNGIRYRTGKTLVPFRLTGNIEWGVPAPVMDNVEGLTVWVWPESLWAPISFTQTLLEQRGRSRDEWKDYWCSKESGVYQFIGQDNIYFYGIAEPAMWMAQQESAEKTADPAEGEMQMPTIIANHHILFLDKKASSSGAVKPPMADDLLNHYTPEQLRMHWLGLGLGQRSVSFMPKPYNPDAKPEDADPVVKDGLLLSNVYNRMVRTAFYTTQKHFNGIMPSNTPSENILAEGKKAVLDYERHMSKFAFHQCTYVLDSYIRNGSKYMAKTIKEDTPAEELSQALADLFYMIKIAAVLLHPMAPFGTEKVREYLQVGEELWSWDNIFEPLTFFVGEGHELKFLPPRTDFFTRHESQFETAEN
;
A
#
# COMPACT_ATOMS: atom_id res chain seq x y z
N MET A 1 -28.97 -26.83 -2.84
CA MET A 1 -29.04 -28.28 -2.55
C MET A 1 -28.58 -29.05 -3.77
N ALA A 2 -27.36 -29.59 -3.76
CA ALA A 2 -26.87 -30.51 -4.78
C ALA A 2 -26.75 -31.90 -4.14
N LYS A 3 -27.30 -32.90 -4.84
CA LYS A 3 -27.43 -34.29 -4.38
C LYS A 3 -26.06 -34.89 -4.05
N ASN A 4 -25.96 -35.48 -2.85
CA ASN A 4 -24.88 -36.37 -2.45
C ASN A 4 -24.80 -37.54 -3.45
N LYS A 5 -23.65 -37.72 -4.09
CA LYS A 5 -23.25 -39.00 -4.69
C LYS A 5 -22.53 -39.80 -3.60
N GLU A 6 -23.09 -40.97 -3.31
CA GLU A 6 -22.51 -41.99 -2.44
C GLU A 6 -21.11 -42.40 -2.94
N GLY A 7 -20.14 -42.52 -2.03
CA GLY A 7 -18.87 -43.22 -2.28
C GLY A 7 -17.64 -42.38 -2.67
N GLY A 8 -17.74 -41.06 -2.81
CA GLY A 8 -16.56 -40.21 -3.01
C GLY A 8 -16.04 -39.66 -1.68
N LYS A 9 -14.75 -39.84 -1.35
CA LYS A 9 -14.09 -39.00 -0.33
C LYS A 9 -14.47 -37.53 -0.63
N PRO A 10 -14.85 -36.72 0.37
CA PRO A 10 -15.15 -35.32 0.13
C PRO A 10 -13.98 -34.69 -0.62
N PHE A 11 -14.23 -34.04 -1.76
CA PHE A 11 -13.19 -33.28 -2.45
C PHE A 11 -12.77 -32.13 -1.53
N GLU A 12 -11.66 -32.30 -0.83
CA GLU A 12 -11.05 -31.23 -0.05
C GLU A 12 -10.31 -30.30 -1.02
N ILE A 13 -10.72 -29.03 -1.04
CA ILE A 13 -10.01 -27.99 -1.79
C ILE A 13 -8.60 -27.87 -1.19
N PRO A 14 -7.52 -28.00 -1.98
CA PRO A 14 -6.17 -27.85 -1.48
C PRO A 14 -5.99 -26.53 -0.72
N ARG A 15 -5.27 -26.58 0.40
CA ARG A 15 -4.91 -25.38 1.16
C ARG A 15 -3.94 -24.52 0.34
N PRO A 16 -4.00 -23.18 0.45
CA PRO A 16 -2.97 -22.32 -0.10
C PRO A 16 -1.59 -22.65 0.49
N GLU A 17 -0.56 -22.54 -0.34
CA GLU A 17 0.83 -22.61 0.11
C GLU A 17 1.32 -21.20 0.47
N PHE A 18 2.10 -21.10 1.55
CA PHE A 18 2.73 -19.87 2.02
C PHE A 18 4.25 -20.05 2.00
N PRO A 19 5.02 -18.97 1.80
CA PRO A 19 6.47 -19.05 1.74
C PRO A 19 7.05 -19.38 3.13
N LYS A 20 8.30 -19.81 3.18
CA LYS A 20 9.00 -20.04 4.46
C LYS A 20 9.47 -18.75 5.11
N ARG A 21 9.68 -17.70 4.32
CA ARG A 21 9.99 -16.34 4.76
C ARG A 21 9.17 -15.32 4.00
N ALA A 22 9.02 -14.13 4.55
CA ALA A 22 8.36 -13.05 3.83
C ALA A 22 8.94 -11.70 4.17
N VAL A 23 9.01 -10.83 3.16
CA VAL A 23 9.11 -9.39 3.34
C VAL A 23 7.83 -8.73 2.85
N ILE A 24 7.20 -7.94 3.72
CA ILE A 24 6.03 -7.13 3.43
C ILE A 24 6.50 -5.68 3.39
N THR A 25 6.08 -4.92 2.38
CA THR A 25 6.29 -3.48 2.35
C THR A 25 4.97 -2.73 2.34
N GLY A 26 4.96 -1.57 3.00
CA GLY A 26 3.95 -0.54 2.83
C GLY A 26 4.57 0.63 2.07
N GLY A 27 3.85 1.19 1.09
CA GLY A 27 4.32 2.35 0.33
C GLY A 27 4.81 3.49 1.24
N MET A 28 5.86 4.19 0.83
CA MET A 28 6.51 5.21 1.66
C MET A 28 5.74 6.54 1.58
N PRO A 29 5.15 7.06 2.68
CA PRO A 29 4.55 8.38 2.68
C PRO A 29 5.62 9.46 2.60
N TYR A 30 5.26 10.54 1.92
CA TYR A 30 6.17 11.64 1.62
C TYR A 30 6.48 12.47 2.88
N GLY A 31 7.75 12.80 3.10
CA GLY A 31 8.27 13.45 4.31
C GLY A 31 7.91 14.93 4.49
N ASN A 32 6.94 15.46 3.73
CA ASN A 32 6.46 16.82 3.85
C ASN A 32 5.09 16.97 4.52
N LYS A 33 4.44 15.87 4.88
CA LYS A 33 3.07 15.88 5.40
C LYS A 33 2.82 14.74 6.38
N GLU A 34 1.82 14.96 7.22
CA GLU A 34 1.25 13.96 8.11
C GLU A 34 0.34 12.97 7.35
N LEU A 35 -0.06 11.88 8.01
CA LEU A 35 -0.88 10.84 7.39
C LEU A 35 -2.37 11.15 7.50
N HIS A 36 -3.05 11.27 6.36
CA HIS A 36 -4.52 11.22 6.31
C HIS A 36 -5.07 9.79 6.29
N PHE A 37 -6.39 9.65 6.47
CA PHE A 37 -7.12 8.37 6.49
C PHE A 37 -6.77 7.42 5.34
N GLY A 38 -6.56 7.94 4.11
CA GLY A 38 -6.19 7.13 2.94
C GLY A 38 -4.82 6.45 3.02
N HIS A 39 -3.83 7.02 3.73
CA HIS A 39 -2.53 6.34 3.89
C HIS A 39 -2.65 5.16 4.85
N VAL A 40 -3.30 5.39 5.99
CA VAL A 40 -3.46 4.38 7.05
C VAL A 40 -4.46 3.31 6.60
N GLY A 41 -5.68 3.73 6.29
CA GLY A 41 -6.77 2.86 5.91
C GLY A 41 -6.66 2.29 4.50
N GLY A 42 -6.01 2.97 3.56
CA GLY A 42 -5.87 2.49 2.18
C GLY A 42 -4.65 1.61 1.92
N MET A 43 -3.71 1.52 2.87
CA MET A 43 -2.45 0.80 2.67
C MET A 43 -1.91 0.17 3.97
N PHE A 44 -1.56 0.94 5.00
CA PHE A 44 -0.85 0.39 6.17
C PHE A 44 -1.65 -0.66 6.95
N VAL A 45 -2.96 -0.46 7.13
CA VAL A 45 -3.81 -1.46 7.81
C VAL A 45 -3.83 -2.79 7.06
N PHE A 46 -3.83 -2.74 5.72
CA PHE A 46 -3.82 -3.94 4.88
C PHE A 46 -2.47 -4.66 4.94
N ALA A 47 -1.37 -3.90 4.86
CA ALA A 47 0.00 -4.43 4.98
C ALA A 47 0.23 -5.06 6.35
N ASP A 48 -0.14 -4.37 7.42
CA ASP A 48 0.00 -4.85 8.80
C ASP A 48 -0.86 -6.08 9.07
N THR A 49 -2.11 -6.11 8.59
CA THR A 49 -2.97 -7.29 8.71
C THR A 49 -2.32 -8.51 8.06
N PHE A 50 -1.75 -8.35 6.87
CA PHE A 50 -1.09 -9.48 6.20
C PHE A 50 0.22 -9.87 6.87
N ALA A 51 1.00 -8.91 7.35
CA ALA A 51 2.23 -9.17 8.11
C ALA A 51 1.94 -9.95 9.40
N ARG A 52 0.94 -9.53 10.19
CA ARG A 52 0.50 -10.26 11.40
C ARG A 52 0.01 -11.67 11.07
N PHE A 53 -0.81 -11.81 10.03
CA PHE A 53 -1.25 -13.12 9.56
C PHE A 53 -0.07 -14.03 9.20
N LEU A 54 0.93 -13.53 8.48
CA LEU A 54 2.11 -14.34 8.16
C LEU A 54 2.95 -14.66 9.41
N ARG A 55 3.11 -13.72 10.34
CA ARG A 55 3.81 -13.99 11.62
C ARG A 55 3.15 -15.13 12.39
N ASP A 56 1.81 -15.15 12.44
CA ASP A 56 1.04 -16.24 13.05
C ASP A 56 1.14 -17.55 12.24
N ARG A 57 1.26 -17.44 10.91
CA ARG A 57 1.23 -18.58 9.99
C ARG A 57 2.57 -19.31 9.86
N ILE A 58 3.67 -18.56 9.83
CA ILE A 58 5.02 -19.05 9.49
C ILE A 58 6.09 -18.65 10.51
N GLY A 59 5.72 -18.03 11.64
CA GLY A 59 6.65 -17.59 12.69
C GLY A 59 7.07 -16.13 12.55
N LYS A 60 7.17 -15.43 13.69
CA LYS A 60 7.50 -14.00 13.76
C LYS A 60 8.88 -13.68 13.20
N GLU A 61 9.85 -14.58 13.42
CA GLU A 61 11.24 -14.46 12.98
C GLU A 61 11.42 -14.60 11.46
N ASN A 62 10.45 -15.19 10.78
CA ASN A 62 10.48 -15.43 9.33
C ASN A 62 9.84 -14.30 8.51
N VAL A 63 9.30 -13.27 9.18
CA VAL A 63 8.55 -12.19 8.53
C VAL A 63 9.18 -10.84 8.87
N LEU A 64 9.45 -10.04 7.85
CA LEU A 64 9.85 -8.64 8.00
C LEU A 64 8.78 -7.73 7.39
N PHE A 65 8.17 -6.86 8.18
CA PHE A 65 7.35 -5.77 7.69
C PHE A 65 8.17 -4.48 7.68
N VAL A 66 8.51 -4.02 6.48
CA VAL A 66 9.40 -2.89 6.25
C VAL A 66 8.61 -1.72 5.70
N GLY A 67 8.70 -0.57 6.36
CA GLY A 67 8.13 0.70 5.88
C GLY A 67 9.09 1.85 6.13
N GLY A 68 8.69 3.05 5.75
CA GLY A 68 9.45 4.25 6.08
C GLY A 68 8.97 5.48 5.34
N THR A 69 9.56 6.63 5.68
CA THR A 69 9.28 7.93 5.08
C THR A 69 10.15 8.15 3.85
N ASP A 70 9.53 8.56 2.75
CA ASP A 70 10.23 9.07 1.56
C ASP A 70 10.69 10.51 1.85
N CYS A 71 12.00 10.68 1.94
CA CYS A 71 12.62 11.90 2.45
C CYS A 71 13.04 12.90 1.37
N TYR A 72 12.95 12.58 0.08
CA TYR A 72 13.60 13.37 -0.97
C TYR A 72 12.62 13.99 -1.97
N GLY A 73 13.09 15.00 -2.71
CA GLY A 73 12.35 15.64 -3.82
C GLY A 73 11.79 17.05 -3.54
N SER A 74 11.44 17.75 -4.62
CA SER A 74 11.19 19.19 -4.59
C SER A 74 9.97 19.64 -3.76
N PRO A 75 8.85 18.90 -3.68
CA PRO A 75 7.74 19.33 -2.82
C PRO A 75 8.05 19.34 -1.32
N ILE A 76 9.09 18.61 -0.86
CA ILE A 76 9.55 18.68 0.54
C ILE A 76 10.29 19.99 0.78
N ALA A 77 11.28 20.29 -0.07
CA ALA A 77 12.03 21.53 0.02
C ALA A 77 11.13 22.77 -0.09
N GLU A 78 10.16 22.74 -1.00
CA GLU A 78 9.17 23.81 -1.16
C GLU A 78 8.21 23.93 0.04
N GLY A 79 7.74 22.80 0.58
CA GLY A 79 6.88 22.79 1.76
C GLY A 79 7.58 23.34 3.00
N TRP A 80 8.85 22.97 3.20
CA TRP A 80 9.71 23.51 4.26
C TRP A 80 9.92 25.02 4.10
N ARG A 81 10.34 25.48 2.91
CA ARG A 81 10.59 26.92 2.64
C ARG A 81 9.36 27.78 2.95
N LYS A 82 8.18 27.35 2.51
CA LYS A 82 6.92 28.05 2.79
C LYS A 82 6.63 28.15 4.28
N LYS A 83 6.70 27.03 5.01
CA LYS A 83 6.44 27.03 6.45
C LYS A 83 7.44 27.87 7.25
N VAL A 84 8.71 27.93 6.82
CA VAL A 84 9.71 28.85 7.40
C VAL A 84 9.35 30.30 7.10
N ALA A 85 8.99 30.62 5.85
CA ALA A 85 8.60 31.98 5.46
C ALA A 85 7.32 32.47 6.17
N ASP A 86 6.36 31.58 6.40
CA ASP A 86 5.11 31.85 7.09
C ASP A 86 5.26 31.87 8.63
N GLY A 87 6.45 31.57 9.16
CA GLY A 87 6.70 31.49 10.61
C GLY A 87 6.07 30.27 11.30
N GLU A 88 5.59 29.28 10.54
CA GLU A 88 4.99 28.04 11.05
C GLU A 88 6.02 26.96 11.43
N PHE A 89 7.28 27.15 11.03
CA PHE A 89 8.37 26.22 11.31
C PHE A 89 9.71 26.96 11.46
N GLU A 90 10.51 26.54 12.43
CA GLU A 90 11.90 26.94 12.60
C GLU A 90 12.79 25.69 12.51
N GLY A 91 13.92 25.78 11.82
CA GLY A 91 14.88 24.68 11.66
C GLY A 91 15.26 24.38 10.22
N SER A 92 16.15 23.41 10.05
CA SER A 92 16.65 22.96 8.76
C SER A 92 15.63 22.09 8.01
N LEU A 93 15.89 21.84 6.72
CA LEU A 93 15.11 20.88 5.94
C LEU A 93 15.17 19.46 6.54
N THR A 94 16.29 19.08 7.14
CA THR A 94 16.43 17.80 7.84
C THR A 94 15.52 17.75 9.08
N ASP A 95 15.46 18.83 9.87
CA ASP A 95 14.57 18.91 11.04
C ASP A 95 13.09 18.84 10.62
N PHE A 96 12.74 19.42 9.48
CA PHE A 96 11.39 19.35 8.93
C PHE A 96 10.99 17.92 8.55
N VAL A 97 11.88 17.20 7.85
CA VAL A 97 11.66 15.80 7.49
C VAL A 97 11.62 14.91 8.74
N GLN A 98 12.52 15.13 9.70
CA GLN A 98 12.53 14.41 10.98
C GLN A 98 11.21 14.60 11.73
N ARG A 99 10.73 15.85 11.89
CA ARG A 99 9.45 16.12 12.54
C ARG A 99 8.28 15.39 11.87
N ASN A 100 8.24 15.35 10.54
CA ASN A 100 7.18 14.65 9.82
C ASN A 100 7.33 13.14 9.94
N HIS A 101 8.54 12.60 9.89
CA HIS A 101 8.82 11.18 10.12
C HIS A 101 8.33 10.74 11.49
N ASP A 102 8.67 11.48 12.55
CA ASP A 102 8.26 11.17 13.93
C ASP A 102 6.74 11.20 14.09
N LYS A 103 6.07 12.18 13.47
CA LYS A 103 4.60 12.25 13.45
C LYS A 103 3.98 11.08 12.70
N GLN A 104 4.50 10.74 11.53
CA GLN A 104 4.01 9.60 10.75
C GLN A 104 4.17 8.29 11.54
N GLN A 105 5.33 8.08 12.18
CA GLN A 105 5.55 6.90 13.02
C GLN A 105 4.57 6.88 14.20
N LYS A 106 4.42 7.99 14.92
CA LYS A 106 3.46 8.09 16.03
C LYS A 106 2.03 7.76 15.58
N THR A 107 1.56 8.31 14.46
CA THR A 107 0.25 7.97 13.90
C THR A 107 0.14 6.46 13.67
N LEU A 108 1.14 5.83 13.03
CA LEU A 108 1.11 4.39 12.78
C LEU A 108 1.09 3.57 14.09
N ASP A 109 1.83 3.99 15.11
CA ASP A 109 1.85 3.37 16.43
C ASP A 109 0.48 3.49 17.12
N ASP A 110 -0.15 4.67 17.08
CA ASP A 110 -1.49 4.90 17.65
C ASP A 110 -2.57 4.01 16.99
N TYR A 111 -2.37 3.63 15.72
CA TYR A 111 -3.22 2.69 14.98
C TYR A 111 -2.86 1.20 15.18
N GLY A 112 -1.81 0.90 15.95
CA GLY A 112 -1.31 -0.45 16.17
C GLY A 112 -0.68 -1.10 14.93
N ILE A 113 -0.18 -0.30 13.99
CA ILE A 113 0.61 -0.78 12.86
C ILE A 113 1.97 -1.23 13.39
N SER A 114 2.41 -2.43 13.02
CA SER A 114 3.56 -3.10 13.62
C SER A 114 4.69 -3.38 12.63
N PRO A 115 5.29 -2.36 11.99
CA PRO A 115 6.44 -2.58 11.14
C PRO A 115 7.63 -3.04 12.00
N ASP A 116 8.42 -3.98 11.48
CA ASP A 116 9.70 -4.33 12.09
C ASP A 116 10.71 -3.17 11.99
N ILE A 117 10.56 -2.32 10.97
CA ILE A 117 11.24 -1.03 10.86
C ILE A 117 10.35 -0.03 10.12
N PHE A 118 10.24 1.18 10.67
CA PHE A 118 9.75 2.36 9.95
C PHE A 118 10.92 3.33 9.80
N ALA A 119 11.65 3.22 8.69
CA ALA A 119 12.89 3.96 8.46
C ALA A 119 12.65 5.29 7.72
N ALA A 120 13.73 5.98 7.38
CA ALA A 120 13.67 7.19 6.56
C ALA A 120 14.85 7.20 5.58
N SER A 121 14.58 7.38 4.28
CA SER A 121 15.63 7.33 3.25
C SER A 121 16.67 8.45 3.39
N GLY A 122 16.31 9.55 4.06
CA GLY A 122 17.15 10.74 4.24
C GLY A 122 17.59 11.04 5.68
N LEU A 123 17.33 10.16 6.64
CA LEU A 123 17.66 10.38 8.07
C LEU A 123 18.47 9.22 8.67
N GLY A 124 19.28 9.56 9.69
CA GLY A 124 19.99 8.59 10.55
C GLY A 124 20.84 7.56 9.80
N ARG A 125 20.99 6.37 10.41
CA ARG A 125 21.78 5.27 9.84
C ARG A 125 21.16 4.68 8.55
N SER A 126 19.83 4.72 8.43
CA SER A 126 19.15 4.27 7.20
C SER A 126 19.54 5.11 5.99
N LYS A 127 19.81 6.41 6.14
CA LYS A 127 20.33 7.27 5.07
C LYS A 127 21.66 6.77 4.51
N GLU A 128 22.59 6.42 5.39
CA GLU A 128 23.93 5.98 5.00
C GLU A 128 23.87 4.66 4.24
N ILE A 129 23.14 3.68 4.79
CA ILE A 129 22.93 2.37 4.14
C ILE A 129 22.17 2.55 2.82
N HIS A 130 21.19 3.44 2.78
CA HIS A 130 20.45 3.74 1.56
C HIS A 130 21.33 4.36 0.48
N ALA A 131 22.27 5.25 0.83
CA ALA A 131 23.25 5.78 -0.11
C ALA A 131 24.19 4.68 -0.65
N GLU A 132 24.66 3.76 0.21
CA GLU A 132 25.49 2.61 -0.20
C GLU A 132 24.74 1.68 -1.17
N VAL A 133 23.48 1.33 -0.86
CA VAL A 133 22.64 0.48 -1.71
C VAL A 133 22.35 1.18 -3.04
N THR A 134 22.07 2.48 -3.01
CA THR A 134 21.81 3.29 -4.20
C THR A 134 23.03 3.36 -5.12
N ASP A 135 24.22 3.59 -4.55
CA ASP A 135 25.47 3.57 -5.30
C ASP A 135 25.69 2.22 -5.98
N TRP A 136 25.58 1.13 -5.22
CA TRP A 136 25.68 -0.24 -5.75
C TRP A 136 24.68 -0.49 -6.88
N PHE A 137 23.42 -0.13 -6.67
CA PHE A 137 22.33 -0.41 -7.61
C PHE A 137 22.58 0.28 -8.96
N ILE A 138 22.88 1.57 -8.94
CA ILE A 138 23.12 2.37 -10.15
C ILE A 138 24.42 1.95 -10.85
N ASN A 139 25.51 1.76 -10.09
CA ASN A 139 26.78 1.29 -10.67
C ASN A 139 26.64 -0.08 -11.33
N SER A 140 25.82 -0.97 -10.78
CA SER A 140 25.52 -2.26 -11.39
C SER A 140 24.77 -2.10 -12.73
N LEU A 141 23.72 -1.27 -12.78
CA LEU A 141 23.01 -0.99 -14.03
C LEU A 141 23.94 -0.39 -15.10
N TYR A 142 24.82 0.54 -14.71
CA TYR A 142 25.80 1.13 -15.61
C TYR A 142 26.78 0.10 -16.17
N LYS A 143 27.40 -0.73 -15.29
CA LYS A 143 28.31 -1.81 -15.70
C LYS A 143 27.66 -2.83 -16.64
N LYS A 144 26.35 -3.08 -16.46
CA LYS A 144 25.55 -3.97 -17.30
C LYS A 144 25.03 -3.30 -18.59
N GLY A 145 25.45 -2.05 -18.87
CA GLY A 145 25.08 -1.31 -20.08
C GLY A 145 23.61 -0.89 -20.14
N GLN A 146 22.93 -0.81 -18.99
CA GLN A 146 21.47 -0.60 -18.89
C GLN A 146 21.06 0.88 -18.80
N LEU A 147 22.02 1.80 -18.86
CA LEU A 147 21.79 3.23 -18.75
C LEU A 147 22.11 3.97 -20.05
N ASN A 148 21.40 5.07 -20.28
CA ASN A 148 21.65 6.04 -21.36
C ASN A 148 21.82 7.45 -20.78
N LYS A 149 22.69 8.25 -21.39
CA LYS A 149 22.78 9.70 -21.15
C LYS A 149 21.81 10.43 -22.04
N ILE A 150 20.97 11.28 -21.46
CA ILE A 150 20.08 12.17 -22.19
C ILE A 150 20.28 13.59 -21.66
N SER A 151 20.54 14.53 -22.57
CA SER A 151 20.64 15.95 -22.25
C SER A 151 19.32 16.65 -22.54
N THR A 152 18.74 17.29 -21.54
CA THR A 152 17.52 18.09 -21.66
C THR A 152 17.76 19.51 -21.16
N MET A 153 17.00 20.48 -21.68
CA MET A 153 17.04 21.85 -21.16
C MET A 153 16.21 21.94 -19.88
N GLN A 154 16.76 22.56 -18.84
CA GLN A 154 16.09 22.76 -17.55
C GLN A 154 16.23 24.22 -17.10
N PHE A 155 15.26 24.66 -16.30
CA PHE A 155 15.28 26.00 -15.72
C PHE A 155 16.42 26.15 -14.70
N TYR A 156 17.10 27.28 -14.74
CA TYR A 156 18.18 27.66 -13.83
C TYR A 156 17.93 29.07 -13.29
N ASP A 157 18.04 29.22 -11.98
CA ASP A 157 17.96 30.51 -11.30
C ASP A 157 19.37 31.07 -11.13
N GLU A 158 19.69 32.12 -11.90
CA GLU A 158 21.02 32.78 -11.87
C GLU A 158 21.33 33.41 -10.50
N LYS A 159 20.29 33.88 -9.79
CA LYS A 159 20.45 34.59 -8.51
C LYS A 159 20.56 33.62 -7.35
N ALA A 160 19.80 32.52 -7.38
CA ALA A 160 19.95 31.44 -6.40
C ALA A 160 21.13 30.52 -6.72
N GLY A 161 21.66 30.55 -7.94
CA GLY A 161 22.77 29.71 -8.38
C GLY A 161 22.42 28.24 -8.51
N CYS A 162 21.14 27.88 -8.71
CA CYS A 162 20.68 26.50 -8.71
C CYS A 162 19.69 26.18 -9.84
N PHE A 163 19.58 24.89 -10.19
CA PHE A 163 18.52 24.41 -11.08
C PHE A 163 17.16 24.39 -10.38
N LEU A 164 16.10 24.63 -11.15
CA LEU A 164 14.74 24.66 -10.66
C LEU A 164 13.95 23.47 -11.22
N ASN A 165 13.22 22.78 -10.35
CA ASN A 165 12.47 21.57 -10.71
C ASN A 165 11.02 21.63 -10.20
N GLY A 166 10.09 21.06 -10.98
CA GLY A 166 8.68 20.92 -10.62
C GLY A 166 8.06 22.22 -10.11
N ARG A 167 7.65 22.24 -8.84
CA ARG A 167 6.95 23.36 -8.18
C ARG A 167 7.84 24.59 -7.90
N GLN A 168 9.14 24.52 -8.16
CA GLN A 168 10.08 25.65 -7.99
C GLN A 168 10.03 26.66 -9.15
N VAL A 169 9.33 26.31 -10.24
CA VAL A 169 9.01 27.22 -11.34
C VAL A 169 7.51 27.37 -11.40
N ILE A 170 7.03 28.60 -11.53
CA ILE A 170 5.64 28.90 -11.82
C ILE A 170 5.55 29.72 -13.10
N GLY A 171 4.48 29.53 -13.86
CA GLY A 171 4.19 30.28 -15.06
C GLY A 171 2.75 30.06 -15.50
N LYS A 172 2.45 30.34 -16.76
CA LYS A 172 1.16 30.03 -17.39
C LYS A 172 1.28 28.79 -18.25
N CYS A 173 0.28 27.93 -18.18
CA CYS A 173 0.22 26.74 -19.01
C CYS A 173 0.22 27.14 -20.51
N PRO A 174 1.11 26.57 -21.34
CA PRO A 174 1.14 26.84 -22.77
C PRO A 174 -0.02 26.25 -23.56
N ILE A 175 -0.82 25.40 -22.93
CA ILE A 175 -1.95 24.76 -23.60
C ILE A 175 -3.06 25.79 -23.77
N GLU A 176 -3.25 26.26 -24.99
CA GLU A 176 -4.27 27.26 -25.32
C GLU A 176 -5.68 26.77 -24.95
N GLY A 177 -6.45 27.63 -24.26
CA GLY A 177 -7.75 27.30 -23.66
C GLY A 177 -7.67 26.65 -22.27
N CYS A 178 -6.48 26.48 -21.70
CA CYS A 178 -6.32 25.98 -20.34
C CYS A 178 -6.62 27.07 -19.30
N ASN A 179 -7.54 26.78 -18.39
CA ASN A 179 -7.89 27.63 -17.25
C ASN A 179 -7.11 27.23 -15.98
N SER A 180 -5.92 26.63 -16.13
CA SER A 180 -5.03 26.35 -15.00
C SER A 180 -4.70 27.64 -14.28
N GLU A 181 -4.74 27.63 -12.95
CA GLU A 181 -4.27 28.77 -12.19
C GLU A 181 -2.73 28.88 -12.27
N LYS A 182 -2.04 27.73 -12.39
CA LYS A 182 -0.57 27.66 -12.43
C LYS A 182 -0.05 26.60 -13.42
N GLY A 183 0.93 26.99 -14.23
CA GLY A 183 1.87 26.09 -14.88
C GLY A 183 3.13 25.91 -14.02
N TYR A 184 3.67 24.70 -13.94
CA TYR A 184 4.95 24.34 -13.32
C TYR A 184 5.99 23.96 -14.37
N ALA A 185 7.20 23.59 -13.94
CA ALA A 185 8.35 23.34 -14.80
C ALA A 185 8.03 22.46 -16.03
N ASP A 186 7.26 21.40 -15.87
CA ASP A 186 6.96 20.40 -16.90
C ASP A 186 5.48 19.93 -16.91
N GLU A 187 4.64 20.49 -16.02
CA GLU A 187 3.21 20.18 -15.89
C GLU A 187 2.40 21.37 -15.38
N CYS A 188 1.10 21.48 -15.65
CA CYS A 188 0.23 22.45 -14.95
C CYS A 188 -0.56 21.82 -13.79
N ASP A 189 -1.23 22.64 -12.98
CA ASP A 189 -2.08 22.21 -11.86
C ASP A 189 -3.29 21.34 -12.28
N LEU A 190 -3.76 21.48 -13.52
CA LEU A 190 -4.77 20.62 -14.15
C LEU A 190 -4.17 19.37 -14.79
N GLY A 191 -2.85 19.16 -14.69
CA GLY A 191 -2.15 17.97 -15.15
C GLY A 191 -1.81 17.93 -16.64
N HIS A 192 -1.87 19.07 -17.36
CA HIS A 192 -1.33 19.12 -18.72
C HIS A 192 0.20 19.07 -18.66
N GLN A 193 0.81 18.12 -19.35
CA GLN A 193 2.27 18.03 -19.48
C GLN A 193 2.76 18.81 -20.70
N TYR A 194 3.94 19.42 -20.58
CA TYR A 194 4.59 20.16 -21.67
C TYR A 194 6.10 20.21 -21.44
N MET A 195 6.85 20.49 -22.51
CA MET A 195 8.28 20.75 -22.40
C MET A 195 8.51 22.04 -21.59
N PRO A 196 9.52 22.09 -20.70
CA PRO A 196 9.79 23.27 -19.88
C PRO A 196 9.94 24.56 -20.67
N GLU A 197 10.59 24.50 -21.83
CA GLU A 197 10.77 25.64 -22.75
C GLU A 197 9.46 26.25 -23.24
N ASN A 198 8.35 25.50 -23.19
CA ASN A 198 7.04 25.99 -23.59
C ASN A 198 6.33 26.74 -22.46
N LEU A 199 6.75 26.63 -21.19
CA LEU A 199 6.09 27.32 -20.09
C LEU A 199 6.10 28.85 -20.32
N ILE A 200 4.92 29.46 -20.30
CA ILE A 200 4.77 30.88 -20.58
C ILE A 200 5.08 31.68 -19.31
N ASP A 201 5.82 32.77 -19.44
CA ASP A 201 6.21 33.67 -18.33
C ASP A 201 6.78 32.89 -17.11
N PRO A 202 7.83 32.06 -17.27
CA PRO A 202 8.38 31.29 -16.18
C PRO A 202 9.00 32.24 -15.14
N VAL A 203 8.75 31.95 -13.86
CA VAL A 203 9.24 32.68 -12.70
C VAL A 203 9.73 31.67 -11.67
N SER A 204 10.92 31.93 -11.13
CA SER A 204 11.46 31.18 -10.00
C SER A 204 10.66 31.47 -8.73
N THR A 205 10.16 30.43 -8.05
CA THR A 205 9.53 30.62 -6.72
C THR A 205 10.57 30.94 -5.63
N LEU A 206 11.86 30.78 -5.92
CA LEU A 206 12.93 30.99 -4.95
C LEU A 206 13.35 32.44 -4.87
N THR A 207 13.40 33.14 -6.01
CA THR A 207 13.93 34.50 -6.11
C THR A 207 12.96 35.51 -6.72
N GLY A 208 11.88 35.03 -7.36
CA GLY A 208 10.95 35.87 -8.13
C GLY A 208 11.48 36.29 -9.51
N GLU A 209 12.68 35.86 -9.90
CA GLU A 209 13.30 36.24 -11.18
C GLU A 209 12.87 35.29 -12.31
N LYS A 210 13.02 35.75 -13.57
CA LYS A 210 12.85 34.88 -14.74
C LYS A 210 14.04 33.92 -14.87
N PRO A 211 13.82 32.60 -14.83
CA PRO A 211 14.91 31.62 -14.95
C PRO A 211 15.45 31.54 -16.39
N SER A 212 16.73 31.19 -16.52
CA SER A 212 17.37 30.84 -17.78
C SER A 212 17.19 29.34 -18.07
N MET A 213 17.46 28.90 -19.31
CA MET A 213 17.45 27.48 -19.67
C MET A 213 18.88 27.00 -19.88
N ARG A 214 19.25 25.90 -19.21
CA ARG A 214 20.58 25.30 -19.32
C ARG A 214 20.46 23.80 -19.62
N PRO A 215 21.35 23.24 -20.48
CA PRO A 215 21.36 21.81 -20.73
C PRO A 215 21.86 21.06 -19.50
N VAL A 216 21.19 19.95 -19.18
CA VAL A 216 21.57 19.05 -18.09
C VAL A 216 21.56 17.62 -18.62
N THR A 217 22.71 16.96 -18.53
CA THR A 217 22.83 15.54 -18.84
C THR A 217 22.43 14.71 -17.62
N ASN A 218 21.47 13.81 -17.81
CA ASN A 218 21.03 12.88 -16.77
C ASN A 218 21.12 11.43 -17.27
N TRP A 219 21.20 10.49 -16.33
CA TRP A 219 21.13 9.07 -16.58
C TRP A 219 19.68 8.58 -16.57
N TYR A 220 19.35 7.77 -17.58
CA TYR A 220 18.06 7.13 -17.76
C TYR A 220 18.25 5.62 -17.85
N PHE A 221 17.36 4.87 -17.20
CA PHE A 221 17.25 3.43 -17.38
C PHE A 221 16.59 3.11 -18.72
N LYS A 222 17.15 2.13 -19.45
CA LYS A 222 16.65 1.62 -20.74
C LYS A 222 15.38 0.78 -20.59
N LEU A 223 14.34 1.33 -19.98
CA LEU A 223 13.10 0.62 -19.65
C LEU A 223 12.44 -0.06 -20.87
N ARG A 224 12.55 0.56 -22.05
CA ARG A 224 11.96 0.03 -23.29
C ARG A 224 12.57 -1.29 -23.75
N ASP A 225 13.83 -1.55 -23.40
CA ASP A 225 14.52 -2.79 -23.77
C ASP A 225 13.88 -4.02 -23.07
N TYR A 226 13.04 -3.79 -22.06
CA TYR A 226 12.34 -4.81 -21.27
C TYR A 226 10.88 -4.99 -21.67
N GLU A 227 10.37 -4.33 -22.72
CA GLU A 227 8.96 -4.38 -23.11
C GLU A 227 8.44 -5.81 -23.29
N GLU A 228 9.15 -6.67 -24.03
CA GLU A 228 8.75 -8.06 -24.26
C GLU A 228 8.81 -8.91 -22.98
N LEU A 229 9.80 -8.67 -22.11
CA LEU A 229 9.90 -9.34 -20.82
C LEU A 229 8.76 -8.93 -19.87
N LEU A 230 8.37 -7.66 -19.91
CA LEU A 230 7.21 -7.15 -19.17
C LEU A 230 5.90 -7.74 -19.69
N LYS A 231 5.75 -7.93 -21.01
CA LYS A 231 4.61 -8.67 -21.59
C LYS A 231 4.56 -10.11 -21.06
N ASN A 232 5.71 -10.81 -21.03
CA ASN A 232 5.80 -12.16 -20.47
C ASN A 232 5.45 -12.18 -18.96
N TRP A 233 5.95 -11.22 -18.20
CA TRP A 233 5.62 -11.03 -16.79
C TRP A 233 4.11 -10.86 -16.56
N ILE A 234 3.43 -10.03 -17.36
CA ILE A 234 1.97 -9.87 -17.28
C ILE A 234 1.24 -11.18 -17.56
N GLU A 235 1.66 -11.96 -18.55
CA GLU A 235 1.06 -13.26 -18.85
C GLU A 235 1.22 -14.26 -17.69
N MET A 236 2.30 -14.16 -16.92
CA MET A 236 2.45 -14.89 -15.66
C MET A 236 1.49 -14.36 -14.59
N LEU A 237 1.41 -13.03 -14.40
CA LEU A 237 0.52 -12.38 -13.44
C LEU A 237 -0.97 -12.70 -13.70
N LYS A 238 -1.41 -12.78 -14.95
CA LYS A 238 -2.81 -13.10 -15.30
C LYS A 238 -3.24 -14.51 -14.87
N LYS A 239 -2.30 -15.44 -14.72
CA LYS A 239 -2.56 -16.82 -14.27
C LYS A 239 -2.69 -16.92 -12.75
N ARG A 240 -2.22 -15.90 -12.03
CA ARG A 240 -2.19 -15.84 -10.58
C ARG A 240 -3.53 -15.37 -10.01
N LYS A 241 -4.02 -16.05 -8.96
CA LYS A 241 -5.30 -15.74 -8.30
C LYS A 241 -5.17 -14.68 -7.20
N ASP A 242 -3.94 -14.38 -6.83
CA ASP A 242 -3.52 -13.42 -5.81
C ASP A 242 -3.10 -12.07 -6.42
N VAL A 243 -3.25 -11.89 -7.74
CA VAL A 243 -3.02 -10.63 -8.44
C VAL A 243 -4.35 -10.01 -8.84
N ARG A 244 -4.54 -8.73 -8.51
CA ARG A 244 -5.78 -8.00 -8.80
C ARG A 244 -5.82 -7.59 -10.28
N PRO A 245 -6.97 -7.67 -10.97
CA PRO A 245 -7.08 -7.30 -12.38
C PRO A 245 -6.64 -5.88 -12.71
N VAL A 246 -6.77 -4.93 -11.78
CA VAL A 246 -6.32 -3.53 -11.97
C VAL A 246 -4.81 -3.46 -12.21
N VAL A 247 -4.01 -4.33 -11.58
CA VAL A 247 -2.55 -4.37 -11.77
C VAL A 247 -2.23 -4.68 -13.22
N CYS A 248 -2.72 -5.82 -13.74
CA CYS A 248 -2.47 -6.21 -15.13
C CYS A 248 -3.00 -5.17 -16.12
N LYS A 249 -4.24 -4.68 -15.94
CA LYS A 249 -4.84 -3.68 -16.83
C LYS A 249 -4.02 -2.39 -16.89
N THR A 250 -3.59 -1.89 -15.74
CA THR A 250 -2.80 -0.66 -15.69
C THR A 250 -1.43 -0.86 -16.33
N ILE A 251 -0.76 -1.99 -16.11
CA ILE A 251 0.53 -2.28 -16.75
C ILE A 251 0.35 -2.35 -18.28
N GLU A 252 -0.66 -3.07 -18.78
CA GLU A 252 -0.96 -3.20 -20.20
C GLU A 252 -1.22 -1.86 -20.89
N GLU A 253 -1.82 -0.88 -20.19
CA GLU A 253 -2.04 0.46 -20.73
C GLU A 253 -0.73 1.18 -21.10
N PHE A 254 0.36 0.92 -20.37
CA PHE A 254 1.68 1.52 -20.65
C PHE A 254 2.51 0.69 -21.63
N LEU A 255 2.15 -0.56 -21.91
CA LEU A 255 2.82 -1.39 -22.92
C LEU A 255 2.22 -1.25 -24.32
N LYS A 256 1.30 -0.31 -24.51
CA LYS A 256 0.73 -0.02 -25.83
C LYS A 256 1.74 0.69 -26.73
N PRO A 257 1.61 0.53 -28.05
CA PRO A 257 2.37 1.31 -29.01
C PRO A 257 2.23 2.82 -28.75
N PRO A 258 3.27 3.62 -29.09
CA PRO A 258 3.20 5.06 -28.98
C PRO A 258 2.13 5.61 -29.94
N VAL A 259 1.23 6.42 -29.41
CA VAL A 259 0.14 7.03 -30.17
C VAL A 259 0.02 8.52 -29.87
N ILE A 260 -0.45 9.25 -30.87
CA ILE A 260 -0.78 10.67 -30.82
C ILE A 260 -2.28 10.84 -31.15
N TYR A 261 -3.00 11.53 -30.28
CA TYR A 261 -4.37 11.96 -30.48
C TYR A 261 -4.38 13.41 -30.97
N ILE A 262 -4.89 13.64 -32.17
CA ILE A 262 -4.97 14.97 -32.79
C ILE A 262 -6.44 15.34 -32.93
N LYS A 263 -6.80 16.57 -32.54
CA LYS A 263 -8.20 17.03 -32.69
C LYS A 263 -8.59 17.10 -34.17
N ARG A 264 -9.86 16.78 -34.46
CA ARG A 264 -10.41 16.81 -35.82
C ARG A 264 -10.25 18.15 -36.54
N GLU A 265 -10.28 19.26 -35.81
CA GLU A 265 -10.06 20.60 -36.39
C GLU A 265 -8.70 20.75 -37.09
N TYR A 266 -7.71 19.92 -36.75
CA TYR A 266 -6.39 19.91 -37.37
C TYR A 266 -6.23 18.82 -38.45
N GLU A 267 -7.28 18.08 -38.80
CA GLU A 267 -7.18 16.91 -39.69
C GLU A 267 -6.67 17.26 -41.08
N GLU A 268 -7.21 18.30 -41.72
CA GLU A 268 -6.72 18.77 -43.03
C GLU A 268 -5.25 19.21 -42.96
N LYS A 269 -4.88 19.91 -41.88
CA LYS A 269 -3.50 20.39 -41.65
C LYS A 269 -2.54 19.23 -41.37
N TYR A 270 -3.00 18.21 -40.67
CA TYR A 270 -2.25 16.98 -40.44
C TYR A 270 -2.05 16.23 -41.76
N LEU A 271 -3.11 16.05 -42.56
CA LEU A 271 -3.04 15.31 -43.82
C LEU A 271 -2.07 15.94 -44.82
N SER A 272 -1.88 17.27 -44.79
CA SER A 272 -0.87 17.96 -45.62
C SER A 272 0.56 17.83 -45.10
N LEU A 273 0.75 17.43 -43.83
CA LEU A 273 2.05 17.28 -43.17
C LEU A 273 2.44 15.82 -42.94
N LYS A 274 1.52 14.86 -43.11
CA LYS A 274 1.73 13.44 -42.76
C LYS A 274 2.99 12.85 -43.42
N ASP A 275 3.28 13.23 -44.67
CA ASP A 275 4.42 12.71 -45.43
C ASP A 275 5.76 13.29 -44.95
N GLN A 276 5.74 14.28 -44.05
CA GLN A 276 6.93 14.82 -43.38
C GLN A 276 7.22 14.11 -42.04
N MET A 277 6.34 13.20 -41.62
CA MET A 277 6.48 12.44 -40.37
C MET A 277 6.99 11.02 -40.68
N PRO A 278 7.62 10.33 -39.71
CA PRO A 278 7.97 8.92 -39.84
C PRO A 278 6.75 8.04 -40.17
N GLU A 279 6.99 6.82 -40.66
CA GLU A 279 5.93 5.87 -41.00
C GLU A 279 4.99 5.64 -39.81
N HIS A 280 3.69 5.79 -40.07
CA HIS A 280 2.65 5.71 -39.04
C HIS A 280 1.33 5.22 -39.60
N GLU A 281 0.51 4.68 -38.72
CA GLU A 281 -0.86 4.26 -39.03
C GLU A 281 -1.84 5.35 -38.59
N TYR A 282 -2.68 5.80 -39.52
CA TYR A 282 -3.76 6.73 -39.24
C TYR A 282 -5.06 5.95 -39.00
N PHE A 283 -5.70 6.22 -37.86
CA PHE A 283 -6.98 5.64 -37.48
C PHE A 283 -8.06 6.72 -37.46
N GLU A 284 -8.97 6.63 -38.42
CA GLU A 284 -10.15 7.47 -38.46
C GLU A 284 -11.13 7.06 -37.36
N GLU A 285 -11.55 8.02 -36.52
CA GLU A 285 -12.51 7.77 -35.44
C GLU A 285 -13.72 8.72 -35.56
N PRO A 286 -14.66 8.49 -36.50
CA PRO A 286 -15.68 9.47 -36.94
C PRO A 286 -16.51 10.07 -35.81
N LYS A 287 -16.73 9.29 -34.75
CA LYS A 287 -17.57 9.66 -33.60
C LYS A 287 -16.80 10.31 -32.46
N LYS A 288 -15.48 10.48 -32.57
CA LYS A 288 -14.61 11.07 -31.54
C LYS A 288 -14.15 12.48 -31.95
N PRO A 289 -13.88 13.36 -30.97
CA PRO A 289 -13.39 14.72 -31.24
C PRO A 289 -11.93 14.76 -31.73
N SER A 290 -11.24 13.61 -31.72
CA SER A 290 -9.87 13.42 -32.20
C SER A 290 -9.77 12.17 -33.06
N PHE A 291 -8.77 12.13 -33.95
CA PHE A 291 -8.29 10.93 -34.62
C PHE A 291 -6.96 10.49 -33.99
N THR A 292 -6.56 9.24 -34.26
CA THR A 292 -5.37 8.63 -33.65
C THR A 292 -4.32 8.33 -34.72
N VAL A 293 -3.06 8.63 -34.40
CA VAL A 293 -1.89 8.28 -35.20
C VAL A 293 -0.99 7.40 -34.37
N GLN A 294 -0.65 6.22 -34.87
CA GLN A 294 0.17 5.22 -34.17
C GLN A 294 1.52 5.06 -34.84
N PHE A 295 2.57 4.98 -34.02
CA PHE A 295 3.94 4.82 -34.48
C PHE A 295 4.48 3.45 -34.05
N LYS A 296 5.43 2.94 -34.83
CA LYS A 296 6.14 1.70 -34.48
C LYS A 296 7.09 1.90 -33.30
N THR A 297 7.77 3.05 -33.24
CA THR A 297 8.72 3.35 -32.16
C THR A 297 8.43 4.70 -31.51
N LEU A 298 8.90 4.87 -30.26
CA LEU A 298 8.79 6.15 -29.57
C LEU A 298 9.62 7.25 -30.26
N SER A 299 10.76 6.91 -30.86
CA SER A 299 11.59 7.88 -31.60
C SER A 299 10.82 8.47 -32.77
N ASP A 300 10.09 7.61 -33.51
CA ASP A 300 9.24 8.04 -34.62
C ASP A 300 8.11 8.97 -34.13
N CYS A 301 7.50 8.62 -32.99
CA CYS A 301 6.48 9.44 -32.33
C CYS A 301 7.04 10.80 -31.91
N ASP A 302 8.24 10.84 -31.31
CA ASP A 302 8.92 12.08 -30.87
C ASP A 302 9.27 12.99 -32.06
N GLU A 303 9.67 12.40 -33.20
CA GLU A 303 9.92 13.14 -34.45
C GLU A 303 8.63 13.72 -35.03
N ALA A 304 7.54 12.93 -35.07
CA ALA A 304 6.24 13.43 -35.50
C ALA A 304 5.73 14.55 -34.58
N VAL A 305 5.92 14.42 -33.26
CA VAL A 305 5.61 15.47 -32.29
C VAL A 305 6.30 16.79 -32.64
N LYS A 306 7.60 16.77 -33.01
CA LYS A 306 8.32 18.00 -33.42
C LYS A 306 7.67 18.65 -34.64
N VAL A 307 7.26 17.85 -35.63
CA VAL A 307 6.55 18.35 -36.81
C VAL A 307 5.22 19.00 -36.41
N LEU A 308 4.45 18.37 -35.52
CA LEU A 308 3.17 18.90 -35.04
C LEU A 308 3.34 20.22 -34.28
N VAL A 309 4.29 20.28 -33.34
CA VAL A 309 4.59 21.48 -32.54
C VAL A 309 5.02 22.64 -33.43
N ASN A 310 5.97 22.42 -34.34
CA ASN A 310 6.48 23.45 -35.26
C ASN A 310 5.39 24.02 -36.18
N ASN A 311 4.30 23.27 -36.38
CA ASN A 311 3.16 23.67 -37.19
C ASN A 311 1.94 24.05 -36.35
N GLY A 312 2.08 24.23 -35.03
CA GLY A 312 0.98 24.66 -34.16
C GLY A 312 -0.22 23.70 -34.13
N ILE A 313 0.00 22.41 -34.38
CA ILE A 313 -1.03 21.38 -34.23
C ILE A 313 -1.03 20.90 -32.78
N ARG A 314 -2.19 21.00 -32.12
CA ARG A 314 -2.34 20.47 -30.77
C ARG A 314 -2.62 18.98 -30.80
N TYR A 315 -1.95 18.27 -29.89
CA TYR A 315 -2.07 16.84 -29.73
C TYR A 315 -2.04 16.43 -28.26
N ARG A 316 -2.38 15.17 -28.00
CA ARG A 316 -2.10 14.47 -26.74
C ARG A 316 -1.41 13.15 -27.07
N THR A 317 -0.48 12.70 -26.25
CA THR A 317 0.11 11.37 -26.40
C THR A 317 -0.68 10.34 -25.60
N GLY A 318 -0.69 9.10 -26.06
CA GLY A 318 -1.16 7.96 -25.28
C GLY A 318 -0.12 7.49 -24.28
N LYS A 319 -0.56 6.63 -23.36
CA LYS A 319 0.34 5.91 -22.46
C LYS A 319 1.19 4.94 -23.28
N THR A 320 2.50 4.97 -23.07
CA THR A 320 3.48 4.06 -23.65
C THR A 320 4.73 4.04 -22.77
N LEU A 321 5.63 3.08 -22.97
CA LEU A 321 6.90 3.06 -22.25
C LEU A 321 7.82 4.17 -22.75
N VAL A 322 8.29 4.99 -21.82
CA VAL A 322 9.30 6.02 -22.03
C VAL A 322 10.57 5.67 -21.24
N PRO A 323 11.76 6.16 -21.65
CA PRO A 323 12.96 6.04 -20.84
C PRO A 323 12.73 6.54 -19.41
N PHE A 324 13.19 5.78 -18.42
CA PHE A 324 12.90 6.09 -17.02
C PHE A 324 14.08 6.87 -16.41
N ARG A 325 13.85 8.13 -16.03
CA ARG A 325 14.90 9.01 -15.49
C ARG A 325 15.37 8.51 -14.13
N LEU A 326 16.67 8.26 -13.98
CA LEU A 326 17.27 7.84 -12.71
C LEU A 326 17.88 9.00 -11.93
N THR A 327 18.54 9.94 -12.61
CA THR A 327 19.27 11.02 -11.94
C THR A 327 18.72 12.40 -12.28
N GLY A 328 18.99 13.35 -11.41
CA GLY A 328 18.65 14.75 -11.48
C GLY A 328 19.74 15.60 -10.85
N ASN A 329 19.39 16.84 -10.57
CA ASN A 329 20.27 17.91 -10.09
C ASN A 329 19.59 18.68 -8.94
N ILE A 330 18.77 17.98 -8.15
CA ILE A 330 18.17 18.54 -6.94
C ILE A 330 19.19 18.48 -5.82
N GLU A 331 19.35 19.59 -5.10
CA GLU A 331 20.27 19.70 -3.96
C GLU A 331 19.93 18.71 -2.82
N TRP A 332 18.64 18.54 -2.52
CA TRP A 332 18.14 17.59 -1.52
C TRP A 332 17.76 16.23 -2.15
N GLY A 333 18.77 15.36 -2.28
CA GLY A 333 18.63 14.01 -2.85
C GLY A 333 19.77 13.09 -2.41
N VAL A 334 19.67 11.80 -2.72
CA VAL A 334 20.79 10.86 -2.59
C VAL A 334 21.83 11.19 -3.67
N PRO A 335 23.13 11.34 -3.35
CA PRO A 335 24.15 11.55 -4.37
C PRO A 335 24.17 10.40 -5.39
N ALA A 336 24.19 10.72 -6.68
CA ALA A 336 24.36 9.71 -7.73
C ALA A 336 25.85 9.42 -7.94
N PRO A 337 26.23 8.18 -8.30
CA PRO A 337 27.61 7.85 -8.63
C PRO A 337 28.11 8.64 -9.84
N VAL A 338 29.39 9.04 -9.79
CA VAL A 338 30.07 9.71 -10.91
C VAL A 338 30.41 8.68 -11.97
N MET A 339 29.83 8.84 -13.17
CA MET A 339 30.02 7.95 -14.31
C MET A 339 30.22 8.79 -15.58
N ASP A 340 31.16 8.41 -16.43
CA ASP A 340 31.53 9.16 -17.65
C ASP A 340 31.79 10.66 -17.45
N ASN A 341 32.42 11.04 -16.33
CA ASN A 341 32.65 12.44 -15.93
C ASN A 341 31.36 13.29 -15.76
N VAL A 342 30.21 12.63 -15.59
CA VAL A 342 28.96 13.31 -15.22
C VAL A 342 28.90 13.37 -13.69
N GLU A 343 29.04 14.57 -13.15
CA GLU A 343 29.18 14.85 -11.72
C GLU A 343 28.04 15.72 -11.19
N GLY A 344 27.92 15.82 -9.86
CA GLY A 344 26.99 16.74 -9.20
C GLY A 344 25.51 16.38 -9.34
N LEU A 345 25.22 15.13 -9.73
CA LEU A 345 23.85 14.64 -9.85
C LEU A 345 23.38 14.01 -8.53
N THR A 346 22.07 14.07 -8.31
CA THR A 346 21.35 13.30 -7.28
C THR A 346 20.41 12.30 -7.92
N VAL A 347 20.07 11.24 -7.20
CA VAL A 347 19.12 10.24 -7.66
C VAL A 347 17.70 10.79 -7.52
N TRP A 348 16.89 10.57 -8.55
CA TRP A 348 15.50 10.98 -8.55
C TRP A 348 14.70 10.15 -7.55
N VAL A 349 13.79 10.80 -6.83
CA VAL A 349 13.04 10.21 -5.72
C VAL A 349 12.21 8.98 -6.12
N TRP A 350 11.57 9.05 -7.30
CA TRP A 350 10.74 7.96 -7.79
C TRP A 350 11.53 6.65 -7.99
N PRO A 351 12.71 6.64 -8.63
CA PRO A 351 13.58 5.47 -8.64
C PRO A 351 14.05 5.00 -7.26
N GLU A 352 14.66 5.86 -6.44
CA GLU A 352 15.34 5.40 -5.21
C GLU A 352 14.38 4.76 -4.21
N SER A 353 13.15 5.27 -4.15
CA SER A 353 12.11 4.71 -3.28
C SER A 353 11.75 3.26 -3.62
N LEU A 354 12.07 2.76 -4.81
CA LEU A 354 11.80 1.37 -5.22
C LEU A 354 12.78 0.38 -4.59
N TRP A 355 14.06 0.74 -4.41
CA TRP A 355 15.03 -0.11 -3.71
C TRP A 355 15.27 0.31 -2.24
N ALA A 356 14.68 1.42 -1.79
CA ALA A 356 14.72 1.83 -0.39
C ALA A 356 14.28 0.72 0.59
N PRO A 357 13.24 -0.09 0.34
CA PRO A 357 12.89 -1.22 1.21
C PRO A 357 14.01 -2.25 1.41
N ILE A 358 14.89 -2.45 0.41
CA ILE A 358 16.08 -3.30 0.58
C ILE A 358 17.06 -2.65 1.56
N SER A 359 17.32 -1.35 1.42
CA SER A 359 18.20 -0.62 2.34
C SER A 359 17.66 -0.60 3.78
N PHE A 360 16.33 -0.52 3.94
CA PHE A 360 15.68 -0.60 5.25
C PHE A 360 15.74 -2.01 5.84
N THR A 361 15.61 -3.04 5.00
CA THR A 361 15.85 -4.44 5.40
C THR A 361 17.27 -4.62 5.93
N GLN A 362 18.28 -4.10 5.22
CA GLN A 362 19.67 -4.13 5.68
C GLN A 362 19.86 -3.36 6.99
N THR A 363 19.23 -2.19 7.12
CA THR A 363 19.27 -1.39 8.36
C THR A 363 18.70 -2.16 9.55
N LEU A 364 17.54 -2.79 9.38
CA LEU A 364 16.90 -3.60 10.41
C LEU A 364 17.77 -4.81 10.82
N LEU A 365 18.39 -5.49 9.86
CA LEU A 365 19.29 -6.61 10.15
C LEU A 365 20.50 -6.15 10.95
N GLU A 366 21.14 -5.04 10.57
CA GLU A 366 22.25 -4.44 11.32
C GLU A 366 21.81 -4.06 12.75
N GLN A 367 20.65 -3.43 12.92
CA GLN A 367 20.07 -3.09 14.24
C GLN A 367 19.82 -4.31 15.12
N ARG A 368 19.51 -5.47 14.52
CA ARG A 368 19.34 -6.75 15.21
C ARG A 368 20.65 -7.51 15.43
N GLY A 369 21.80 -6.92 15.10
CA GLY A 369 23.12 -7.57 15.21
C GLY A 369 23.34 -8.70 14.19
N ARG A 370 22.53 -8.74 13.12
CA ARG A 370 22.65 -9.71 12.02
C ARG A 370 23.49 -9.12 10.89
N SER A 371 24.00 -9.98 10.01
CA SER A 371 24.71 -9.55 8.82
C SER A 371 23.75 -8.84 7.87
N ARG A 372 24.19 -7.70 7.31
CA ARG A 372 23.41 -6.99 6.29
C ARG A 372 23.12 -7.89 5.09
N ASP A 373 24.04 -8.77 4.69
CA ASP A 373 23.90 -9.67 3.53
C ASP A 373 22.69 -10.62 3.63
N GLU A 374 22.17 -10.86 4.83
CA GLU A 374 20.98 -11.68 5.07
C GLU A 374 19.71 -11.06 4.45
N TRP A 375 19.76 -9.82 3.94
CA TRP A 375 18.67 -9.25 3.13
C TRP A 375 18.32 -10.13 1.93
N LYS A 376 19.31 -10.86 1.37
CA LYS A 376 19.13 -11.79 0.25
C LYS A 376 18.24 -12.98 0.61
N ASP A 377 18.20 -13.40 1.87
CA ASP A 377 17.32 -14.48 2.33
C ASP A 377 15.84 -14.09 2.21
N TYR A 378 15.53 -12.79 2.22
CA TYR A 378 14.18 -12.26 2.13
C TYR A 378 13.82 -11.80 0.71
N TRP A 379 14.76 -11.20 -0.01
CA TRP A 379 14.51 -10.58 -1.33
C TRP A 379 14.96 -11.43 -2.51
N CYS A 380 15.87 -12.40 -2.31
CA CYS A 380 16.49 -13.16 -3.39
C CYS A 380 16.24 -14.68 -3.33
N SER A 381 15.62 -15.18 -2.25
CA SER A 381 15.32 -16.61 -2.12
C SER A 381 13.95 -16.99 -2.68
N LYS A 382 13.87 -18.11 -3.41
CA LYS A 382 12.62 -18.73 -3.89
C LYS A 382 11.72 -19.21 -2.76
N GLU A 383 12.27 -19.45 -1.58
CA GLU A 383 11.49 -19.83 -0.40
C GLU A 383 10.91 -18.61 0.33
N SER A 384 11.24 -17.38 -0.12
CA SER A 384 10.73 -16.13 0.44
C SER A 384 9.69 -15.47 -0.45
N GLY A 385 8.66 -14.90 0.16
CA GLY A 385 7.66 -14.06 -0.53
C GLY A 385 7.97 -12.57 -0.37
N VAL A 386 8.02 -11.84 -1.48
CA VAL A 386 8.09 -10.37 -1.50
C VAL A 386 6.69 -9.82 -1.77
N TYR A 387 6.11 -9.10 -0.82
CA TYR A 387 4.74 -8.57 -0.88
C TYR A 387 4.73 -7.06 -0.75
N GLN A 388 4.25 -6.33 -1.76
CA GLN A 388 4.28 -4.87 -1.76
C GLN A 388 2.87 -4.29 -1.78
N PHE A 389 2.47 -3.65 -0.68
CA PHE A 389 1.18 -2.98 -0.54
C PHE A 389 1.28 -1.53 -1.01
N ILE A 390 0.52 -1.20 -2.05
CA ILE A 390 0.56 0.11 -2.71
C ILE A 390 -0.85 0.63 -3.00
N GLY A 391 -0.98 1.94 -3.23
CA GLY A 391 -2.15 2.51 -3.90
C GLY A 391 -2.07 2.31 -5.41
N GLN A 392 -3.22 2.25 -6.09
CA GLN A 392 -3.29 2.01 -7.55
C GLN A 392 -2.50 3.02 -8.40
N ASP A 393 -2.31 4.25 -7.90
CA ASP A 393 -1.55 5.29 -8.61
C ASP A 393 -0.06 4.95 -8.75
N ASN A 394 0.45 4.01 -7.93
CA ASN A 394 1.85 3.57 -7.95
C ASN A 394 2.10 2.32 -8.82
N ILE A 395 1.09 1.76 -9.50
CA ILE A 395 1.24 0.53 -10.29
C ILE A 395 2.29 0.67 -11.39
N TYR A 396 2.46 1.85 -11.99
CA TYR A 396 3.53 2.05 -12.98
C TYR A 396 4.92 1.79 -12.37
N PHE A 397 5.21 2.34 -11.20
CA PHE A 397 6.54 2.22 -10.61
C PHE A 397 6.83 0.79 -10.16
N TYR A 398 5.92 0.15 -9.44
CA TYR A 398 6.10 -1.20 -8.88
C TYR A 398 5.76 -2.34 -9.87
N GLY A 399 4.95 -2.06 -10.90
CA GLY A 399 4.52 -3.05 -11.89
C GLY A 399 5.29 -3.02 -13.21
N ILE A 400 6.05 -1.94 -13.46
CA ILE A 400 6.83 -1.76 -14.69
C ILE A 400 8.27 -1.42 -14.36
N ALA A 401 8.51 -0.28 -13.71
CA ALA A 401 9.87 0.24 -13.52
C ALA A 401 10.72 -0.67 -12.64
N GLU A 402 10.23 -1.05 -11.46
CA GLU A 402 10.93 -1.93 -10.52
C GLU A 402 11.14 -3.35 -11.10
N PRO A 403 10.14 -4.07 -11.63
CA PRO A 403 10.37 -5.39 -12.23
C PRO A 403 11.39 -5.36 -13.36
N ALA A 404 11.34 -4.34 -14.24
CA ALA A 404 12.33 -4.21 -15.30
C ALA A 404 13.74 -3.94 -14.76
N MET A 405 13.88 -3.12 -13.72
CA MET A 405 15.17 -2.92 -13.06
C MET A 405 15.64 -4.20 -12.33
N TRP A 406 14.75 -5.00 -11.76
CA TRP A 406 15.11 -6.30 -11.17
C TRP A 406 15.62 -7.28 -12.22
N MET A 407 14.95 -7.35 -13.37
CA MET A 407 15.43 -8.11 -14.53
C MET A 407 16.80 -7.61 -14.98
N ALA A 408 17.00 -6.29 -15.03
CA ALA A 408 18.28 -5.69 -15.41
C ALA A 408 19.42 -6.03 -14.45
N GLN A 409 19.10 -6.20 -13.17
CA GLN A 409 20.05 -6.55 -12.12
C GLN A 409 20.45 -8.01 -12.11
N GLN A 410 19.79 -8.90 -12.86
CA GLN A 410 20.20 -10.30 -12.94
C GLN A 410 21.65 -10.43 -13.45
N GLU A 411 22.40 -11.42 -12.98
CA GLU A 411 23.76 -11.69 -13.46
C GLU A 411 23.75 -12.38 -14.85
N SER A 412 22.72 -13.19 -15.12
CA SER A 412 22.53 -13.83 -16.43
C SER A 412 22.45 -12.81 -17.56
N ALA A 413 23.04 -13.11 -18.72
CA ALA A 413 22.86 -12.31 -19.93
C ALA A 413 21.43 -12.41 -20.48
N GLU A 414 20.83 -13.60 -20.38
CA GLU A 414 19.41 -13.82 -20.71
C GLU A 414 18.56 -13.43 -19.51
N LYS A 415 17.84 -12.31 -19.63
CA LYS A 415 16.96 -11.78 -18.58
C LYS A 415 15.63 -12.51 -18.59
N THR A 416 15.05 -12.71 -17.42
CA THR A 416 13.76 -13.42 -17.27
C THR A 416 12.88 -12.80 -16.19
N ALA A 417 11.56 -12.95 -16.32
CA ALA A 417 10.60 -12.61 -15.28
C ALA A 417 10.45 -13.69 -14.19
N ASP A 418 11.15 -14.82 -14.33
CA ASP A 418 11.28 -15.88 -13.33
C ASP A 418 12.74 -15.99 -12.85
N PRO A 419 13.20 -15.09 -11.97
CA PRO A 419 14.59 -15.01 -11.52
C PRO A 419 15.05 -16.30 -10.84
N ALA A 420 16.32 -16.70 -10.96
CA ALA A 420 16.85 -17.88 -10.26
C ALA A 420 17.01 -17.66 -8.74
N GLU A 421 17.30 -18.72 -7.98
CA GLU A 421 17.70 -18.58 -6.57
C GLU A 421 18.92 -17.66 -6.43
N GLY A 422 18.89 -16.73 -5.48
CA GLY A 422 19.96 -15.77 -5.26
C GLY A 422 19.86 -14.49 -6.09
N GLU A 423 18.99 -14.46 -7.09
CA GLU A 423 18.61 -13.25 -7.83
C GLU A 423 17.40 -12.57 -7.17
N MET A 424 17.24 -11.26 -7.33
CA MET A 424 16.08 -10.55 -6.75
C MET A 424 14.76 -11.11 -7.29
N GLN A 425 13.91 -11.60 -6.38
CA GLN A 425 12.64 -12.22 -6.72
C GLN A 425 11.60 -11.16 -7.09
N MET A 426 10.73 -11.50 -8.05
CA MET A 426 9.68 -10.58 -8.49
C MET A 426 8.60 -10.43 -7.41
N PRO A 427 8.16 -9.20 -7.11
CA PRO A 427 7.22 -8.95 -6.04
C PRO A 427 5.80 -9.39 -6.41
N THR A 428 5.04 -9.76 -5.38
CA THR A 428 3.58 -9.81 -5.44
C THR A 428 3.06 -8.41 -5.14
N ILE A 429 2.44 -7.77 -6.14
CA ILE A 429 1.96 -6.40 -6.04
C ILE A 429 0.51 -6.40 -5.55
N ILE A 430 0.27 -5.81 -4.37
CA ILE A 430 -1.06 -5.69 -3.76
C ILE A 430 -1.53 -4.23 -3.85
N ALA A 431 -2.11 -3.87 -5.00
CA ALA A 431 -2.59 -2.53 -5.27
C ALA A 431 -4.05 -2.32 -4.82
N ASN A 432 -4.28 -1.46 -3.82
CA ASN A 432 -5.62 -1.03 -3.39
C ASN A 432 -6.14 0.12 -4.27
N HIS A 433 -7.44 0.10 -4.58
CA HIS A 433 -8.11 1.25 -5.17
C HIS A 433 -8.26 2.40 -4.15
N HIS A 434 -8.62 3.59 -4.63
CA HIS A 434 -8.78 4.75 -3.75
C HIS A 434 -9.89 4.57 -2.71
N ILE A 435 -9.62 5.03 -1.49
CA ILE A 435 -10.67 5.39 -0.55
C ILE A 435 -11.09 6.82 -0.88
N LEU A 436 -12.35 7.00 -1.28
CA LEU A 436 -12.94 8.31 -1.50
C LEU A 436 -13.40 8.89 -0.16
N PHE A 437 -13.43 10.21 -0.04
CA PHE A 437 -14.02 10.89 1.10
C PHE A 437 -15.29 11.59 0.63
N LEU A 438 -16.45 11.20 1.19
CA LEU A 438 -17.76 11.70 0.77
C LEU A 438 -17.96 11.67 -0.76
N ASP A 439 -17.70 10.50 -1.34
CA ASP A 439 -17.80 10.19 -2.78
C ASP A 439 -16.87 10.98 -3.72
N LYS A 440 -15.93 11.74 -3.16
CA LYS A 440 -14.95 12.52 -3.91
C LYS A 440 -13.53 12.05 -3.60
N LYS A 441 -12.63 12.23 -4.56
CA LYS A 441 -11.19 12.02 -4.29
C LYS A 441 -10.77 13.05 -3.23
N ALA A 442 -10.12 12.57 -2.17
CA ALA A 442 -9.61 13.43 -1.12
C ALA A 442 -8.69 14.50 -1.71
N SER A 443 -8.95 15.78 -1.39
CA SER A 443 -8.18 16.92 -1.86
C SER A 443 -7.88 17.87 -0.71
N SER A 444 -6.62 18.25 -0.58
CA SER A 444 -6.16 19.25 0.40
C SER A 444 -6.60 20.67 0.07
N SER A 445 -7.04 20.94 -1.16
CA SER A 445 -7.55 22.25 -1.61
C SER A 445 -9.08 22.33 -1.67
N GLY A 446 -9.79 21.24 -1.36
CA GLY A 446 -11.26 21.20 -1.37
C GLY A 446 -11.90 21.96 -0.21
N ALA A 447 -13.14 22.41 -0.39
CA ALA A 447 -13.91 23.08 0.66
C ALA A 447 -14.18 22.17 1.88
N VAL A 448 -14.40 20.88 1.65
CA VAL A 448 -14.48 19.87 2.71
C VAL A 448 -13.14 19.16 2.79
N LYS A 449 -12.40 19.38 3.87
CA LYS A 449 -11.08 18.80 4.06
C LYS A 449 -11.21 17.33 4.49
N PRO A 450 -10.46 16.41 3.87
CA PRO A 450 -10.35 15.04 4.36
C PRO A 450 -9.75 15.03 5.77
N PRO A 451 -10.22 14.18 6.69
CA PRO A 451 -9.67 14.09 8.05
C PRO A 451 -8.24 13.55 8.03
N MET A 452 -7.41 14.06 8.94
CA MET A 452 -6.15 13.41 9.25
C MET A 452 -6.43 12.08 9.94
N ALA A 453 -5.47 11.15 9.91
CA ALA A 453 -5.67 9.87 10.58
C ALA A 453 -5.80 10.06 12.09
N ASP A 454 -4.92 10.85 12.71
CA ASP A 454 -4.99 11.15 14.15
C ASP A 454 -6.34 11.75 14.56
N ASP A 455 -6.93 12.61 13.72
CA ASP A 455 -8.22 13.23 14.02
C ASP A 455 -9.34 12.18 14.20
N LEU A 456 -9.30 11.09 13.42
CA LEU A 456 -10.30 10.01 13.51
C LEU A 456 -10.23 9.27 14.85
N LEU A 457 -9.07 9.24 15.50
CA LEU A 457 -8.89 8.59 16.80
C LEU A 457 -9.57 9.36 17.95
N ASN A 458 -10.01 10.61 17.71
CA ASN A 458 -10.87 11.34 18.66
C ASN A 458 -12.32 10.83 18.69
N HIS A 459 -12.69 9.91 17.80
CA HIS A 459 -14.07 9.42 17.65
C HIS A 459 -14.19 7.91 17.59
N TYR A 460 -13.10 7.22 17.26
CA TYR A 460 -13.08 5.78 17.00
C TYR A 460 -11.87 5.13 17.65
N THR A 461 -12.03 3.88 18.08
CA THR A 461 -10.85 3.07 18.44
C THR A 461 -10.11 2.62 17.17
N PRO A 462 -8.79 2.35 17.24
CA PRO A 462 -8.04 1.83 16.12
C PRO A 462 -8.67 0.58 15.50
N GLU A 463 -9.18 -0.35 16.32
CA GLU A 463 -9.78 -1.61 15.84
C GLU A 463 -11.12 -1.39 15.14
N GLN A 464 -11.90 -0.37 15.52
CA GLN A 464 -13.12 -0.01 14.78
C GLN A 464 -12.76 0.45 13.36
N LEU A 465 -11.76 1.33 13.22
CA LEU A 465 -11.29 1.82 11.93
C LEU A 465 -10.68 0.71 11.07
N ARG A 466 -9.84 -0.15 11.67
CA ARG A 466 -9.23 -1.31 10.99
C ARG A 466 -10.30 -2.23 10.40
N MET A 467 -11.28 -2.64 11.21
CA MET A 467 -12.35 -3.51 10.76
C MET A 467 -13.19 -2.87 9.65
N HIS A 468 -13.50 -1.58 9.77
CA HIS A 468 -14.23 -0.84 8.76
C HIS A 468 -13.47 -0.82 7.42
N TRP A 469 -12.20 -0.40 7.40
CA TRP A 469 -11.42 -0.29 6.17
C TRP A 469 -11.14 -1.65 5.51
N LEU A 470 -10.85 -2.70 6.29
CA LEU A 470 -10.69 -4.06 5.77
C LEU A 470 -11.98 -4.58 5.10
N GLY A 471 -13.14 -4.11 5.57
CA GLY A 471 -14.46 -4.41 5.01
C GLY A 471 -14.80 -3.68 3.70
N LEU A 472 -14.12 -2.58 3.35
CA LEU A 472 -14.48 -1.74 2.19
C LEU A 472 -14.27 -2.40 0.81
N GLY A 473 -13.60 -3.55 0.72
CA GLY A 473 -13.44 -4.25 -0.56
C GLY A 473 -12.57 -3.49 -1.57
N LEU A 474 -11.57 -2.72 -1.10
CA LEU A 474 -10.68 -1.89 -1.93
C LEU A 474 -9.85 -2.67 -2.96
N GLY A 475 -9.79 -4.00 -2.85
CA GLY A 475 -9.22 -4.85 -3.89
C GLY A 475 -10.08 -4.95 -5.16
N GLN A 476 -11.36 -4.53 -5.11
CA GLN A 476 -12.31 -4.65 -6.22
C GLN A 476 -12.60 -3.32 -6.90
N ARG A 477 -12.74 -2.24 -6.13
CA ARG A 477 -13.12 -0.91 -6.62
C ARG A 477 -12.78 0.17 -5.60
N SER A 478 -12.78 1.43 -6.05
CA SER A 478 -12.78 2.57 -5.12
C SER A 478 -14.08 2.62 -4.32
N VAL A 479 -13.99 2.93 -3.04
CA VAL A 479 -15.15 2.97 -2.12
C VAL A 479 -15.08 4.22 -1.26
N SER A 480 -16.25 4.75 -0.94
CA SER A 480 -16.43 5.95 -0.13
C SER A 480 -16.30 5.66 1.36
N PHE A 481 -15.50 6.47 2.04
CA PHE A 481 -15.41 6.55 3.49
C PHE A 481 -16.24 7.75 3.96
N MET A 482 -17.24 7.46 4.77
CA MET A 482 -18.26 8.43 5.21
C MET A 482 -18.41 8.38 6.74
N PRO A 483 -17.34 8.68 7.52
CA PRO A 483 -17.43 8.71 8.97
C PRO A 483 -18.41 9.78 9.44
N LYS A 484 -19.33 9.44 10.34
CA LYS A 484 -20.41 10.34 10.77
C LYS A 484 -19.91 11.69 11.32
N PRO A 485 -18.87 11.77 12.17
CA PRO A 485 -18.38 13.05 12.72
C PRO A 485 -17.82 14.01 11.67
N TYR A 486 -17.44 13.52 10.49
CA TYR A 486 -16.90 14.35 9.39
C TYR A 486 -17.83 14.41 8.18
N ASN A 487 -19.05 13.90 8.29
CA ASN A 487 -20.04 13.99 7.23
C ASN A 487 -21.02 15.13 7.55
N PRO A 488 -20.95 16.28 6.86
CA PRO A 488 -21.85 17.41 7.11
C PRO A 488 -23.31 17.10 6.77
N ASP A 489 -23.56 16.08 5.93
CA ASP A 489 -24.90 15.66 5.54
C ASP A 489 -25.49 14.59 6.48
N ALA A 490 -24.72 14.12 7.48
CA ALA A 490 -25.19 13.11 8.41
C ALA A 490 -26.13 13.69 9.48
N LYS A 491 -27.25 13.00 9.71
CA LYS A 491 -28.24 13.37 10.72
C LYS A 491 -27.93 12.72 12.07
N PRO A 492 -28.41 13.29 13.19
CA PRO A 492 -28.24 12.70 14.52
C PRO A 492 -28.73 11.24 14.62
N GLU A 493 -29.80 10.87 13.93
CA GLU A 493 -30.36 9.52 13.89
C GLU A 493 -29.61 8.54 12.98
N ASP A 494 -28.74 9.02 12.10
CA ASP A 494 -28.03 8.15 11.15
C ASP A 494 -27.04 7.24 11.88
N ALA A 495 -26.98 5.97 11.47
CA ALA A 495 -25.98 5.05 12.00
C ALA A 495 -24.59 5.42 11.46
N ASP A 496 -23.61 5.52 12.37
CA ASP A 496 -22.22 5.68 11.96
C ASP A 496 -21.70 4.36 11.35
N PRO A 497 -21.22 4.36 10.09
CA PRO A 497 -20.77 3.15 9.42
C PRO A 497 -19.56 2.50 10.10
N VAL A 498 -18.63 3.29 10.64
CA VAL A 498 -17.43 2.78 11.35
C VAL A 498 -17.85 2.11 12.65
N VAL A 499 -18.72 2.77 13.42
CA VAL A 499 -19.22 2.21 14.70
C VAL A 499 -20.02 0.94 14.42
N LYS A 500 -20.88 0.96 13.40
CA LYS A 500 -21.71 -0.19 13.00
C LYS A 500 -20.87 -1.42 12.71
N ASP A 501 -19.81 -1.29 11.93
CA ASP A 501 -18.91 -2.41 11.61
C ASP A 501 -18.13 -2.85 12.86
N GLY A 502 -17.72 -1.90 13.70
CA GLY A 502 -17.08 -2.15 14.99
C GLY A 502 -17.94 -2.89 16.03
N LEU A 503 -19.27 -2.90 15.90
CA LEU A 503 -20.18 -3.60 16.82
C LEU A 503 -20.03 -5.13 16.77
N LEU A 504 -19.48 -5.68 15.69
CA LEU A 504 -19.14 -7.11 15.67
C LEU A 504 -18.18 -7.46 16.81
N LEU A 505 -17.17 -6.60 17.03
CA LEU A 505 -16.19 -6.76 18.11
C LEU A 505 -16.75 -6.30 19.46
N SER A 506 -17.13 -5.02 19.54
CA SER A 506 -17.44 -4.36 20.82
C SER A 506 -18.76 -4.78 21.44
N ASN A 507 -19.62 -5.48 20.70
CA ASN A 507 -20.89 -6.00 21.19
C ASN A 507 -20.98 -7.52 21.08
N VAL A 508 -21.00 -8.06 19.85
CA VAL A 508 -21.33 -9.49 19.64
C VAL A 508 -20.24 -10.39 20.20
N TYR A 509 -18.99 -10.17 19.80
CA TYR A 509 -17.86 -10.98 20.25
C TYR A 509 -17.53 -10.75 21.74
N ASN A 510 -17.48 -9.50 22.19
CA ASN A 510 -17.35 -9.17 23.63
C ASN A 510 -18.37 -9.91 24.50
N ARG A 511 -19.64 -9.96 24.07
CA ARG A 511 -20.69 -10.65 24.82
C ARG A 511 -20.40 -12.15 24.91
N MET A 512 -19.97 -12.78 23.82
CA MET A 512 -19.58 -14.19 23.83
C MET A 512 -18.48 -14.47 24.84
N VAL A 513 -17.39 -13.71 24.77
CA VAL A 513 -16.24 -13.88 25.67
C VAL A 513 -16.67 -13.67 27.12
N ARG A 514 -17.33 -12.54 27.42
CA ARG A 514 -17.81 -12.24 28.78
C ARG A 514 -18.74 -13.32 29.33
N THR A 515 -19.68 -13.82 28.53
CA THR A 515 -20.60 -14.87 28.96
C THR A 515 -19.84 -16.15 29.29
N ALA A 516 -18.86 -16.55 28.47
CA ALA A 516 -18.03 -17.73 28.77
C ALA A 516 -17.31 -17.58 30.12
N PHE A 517 -16.63 -16.44 30.35
CA PHE A 517 -15.91 -16.18 31.60
C PHE A 517 -16.84 -16.10 32.82
N TYR A 518 -17.91 -15.30 32.75
CA TYR A 518 -18.81 -15.13 33.90
C TYR A 518 -19.55 -16.41 34.25
N THR A 519 -19.98 -17.21 33.26
CA THR A 519 -20.61 -18.50 33.51
C THR A 519 -19.62 -19.47 34.13
N THR A 520 -18.37 -19.51 33.65
CA THR A 520 -17.30 -20.35 34.22
C THR A 520 -16.98 -19.94 35.67
N GLN A 521 -16.87 -18.65 35.95
CA GLN A 521 -16.67 -18.11 37.31
C GLN A 521 -17.83 -18.47 38.25
N LYS A 522 -19.07 -18.39 37.77
CA LYS A 522 -20.26 -18.62 38.59
C LYS A 522 -20.50 -20.10 38.88
N HIS A 523 -20.32 -20.97 37.89
CA HIS A 523 -20.75 -22.37 37.96
C HIS A 523 -19.60 -23.37 38.12
N PHE A 524 -18.37 -22.96 37.81
CA PHE A 524 -17.20 -23.84 37.80
C PHE A 524 -16.00 -23.22 38.54
N ASN A 525 -16.24 -22.24 39.42
CA ASN A 525 -15.21 -21.56 40.22
C ASN A 525 -14.04 -21.00 39.38
N GLY A 526 -14.29 -20.59 38.14
CA GLY A 526 -13.26 -20.07 37.24
C GLY A 526 -12.40 -21.14 36.55
N ILE A 527 -12.65 -22.43 36.83
CA ILE A 527 -11.97 -23.54 36.18
C ILE A 527 -12.64 -23.83 34.84
N MET A 528 -11.86 -23.75 33.76
CA MET A 528 -12.35 -23.99 32.39
C MET A 528 -12.76 -25.47 32.22
N PRO A 529 -13.93 -25.76 31.60
CA PRO A 529 -14.33 -27.11 31.27
C PRO A 529 -13.32 -27.86 30.39
N SER A 530 -13.07 -29.13 30.69
CA SER A 530 -12.14 -30.00 29.96
C SER A 530 -12.78 -30.88 28.89
N ASN A 531 -14.10 -30.77 28.69
CA ASN A 531 -14.83 -31.53 27.68
C ASN A 531 -14.23 -31.33 26.29
N THR A 532 -14.23 -32.38 25.47
CA THR A 532 -13.89 -32.27 24.04
C THR A 532 -14.99 -31.49 23.32
N PRO A 533 -14.66 -30.48 22.49
CA PRO A 533 -15.68 -29.76 21.73
C PRO A 533 -16.46 -30.68 20.79
N SER A 534 -17.76 -30.41 20.63
CA SER A 534 -18.67 -31.19 19.80
C SER A 534 -18.20 -31.24 18.33
N GLU A 535 -18.37 -32.39 17.67
CA GLU A 535 -17.89 -32.61 16.29
C GLU A 535 -18.37 -31.56 15.30
N ASN A 536 -19.61 -31.10 15.42
CA ASN A 536 -20.16 -30.06 14.56
C ASN A 536 -19.47 -28.71 14.77
N ILE A 537 -19.07 -28.38 16.00
CA ILE A 537 -18.36 -27.14 16.34
C ILE A 537 -16.93 -27.19 15.79
N LEU A 538 -16.26 -28.35 15.91
CA LEU A 538 -14.95 -28.59 15.29
C LEU A 538 -15.04 -28.43 13.76
N ALA A 539 -16.05 -29.01 13.12
CA ALA A 539 -16.26 -28.91 11.67
C ALA A 539 -16.54 -27.48 11.20
N GLU A 540 -17.35 -26.71 11.94
CA GLU A 540 -17.60 -25.29 11.66
C GLU A 540 -16.34 -24.45 11.80
N GLY A 541 -15.55 -24.66 12.87
CA GLY A 541 -14.25 -24.02 13.05
C GLY A 541 -13.29 -24.35 11.90
N LYS A 542 -13.16 -25.63 11.53
CA LYS A 542 -12.35 -26.07 10.39
C LYS A 542 -12.76 -25.36 9.10
N LYS A 543 -14.07 -25.28 8.83
CA LYS A 543 -14.57 -24.57 7.64
C LYS A 543 -14.21 -23.08 7.66
N ALA A 544 -14.42 -22.39 8.79
CA ALA A 544 -14.13 -20.96 8.91
C ALA A 544 -12.64 -20.67 8.68
N VAL A 545 -11.74 -21.44 9.31
CA VAL A 545 -10.29 -21.32 9.13
C VAL A 545 -9.89 -21.52 7.66
N LEU A 546 -10.38 -22.59 7.02
CA LEU A 546 -10.03 -22.88 5.62
C LEU A 546 -10.58 -21.84 4.64
N ASP A 547 -11.78 -21.30 4.89
CA ASP A 547 -12.34 -20.20 4.09
C ASP A 547 -11.52 -18.91 4.27
N TYR A 548 -11.19 -18.56 5.52
CA TYR A 548 -10.36 -17.40 5.84
C TYR A 548 -8.98 -17.49 5.17
N GLU A 549 -8.29 -18.63 5.28
CA GLU A 549 -6.98 -18.86 4.66
C GLU A 549 -7.03 -18.67 3.13
N ARG A 550 -8.07 -19.21 2.48
CA ARG A 550 -8.28 -19.06 1.04
C ARG A 550 -8.54 -17.61 0.62
N HIS A 551 -9.23 -16.83 1.43
CA HIS A 551 -9.45 -15.41 1.16
C HIS A 551 -8.20 -14.57 1.43
N MET A 552 -7.48 -14.86 2.52
CA MET A 552 -6.26 -14.16 2.89
C MET A 552 -5.14 -14.37 1.86
N SER A 553 -4.97 -15.59 1.35
CA SER A 553 -4.01 -15.90 0.26
C SER A 553 -4.26 -15.14 -1.05
N LYS A 554 -5.44 -14.54 -1.23
CA LYS A 554 -5.80 -13.73 -2.40
C LYS A 554 -5.93 -12.24 -2.06
N PHE A 555 -5.52 -11.84 -0.86
CA PHE A 555 -5.65 -10.46 -0.37
C PHE A 555 -7.11 -9.94 -0.41
N ALA A 556 -8.07 -10.85 -0.19
CA ALA A 556 -9.50 -10.58 -0.21
C ALA A 556 -10.02 -10.30 1.21
N PHE A 557 -9.45 -9.29 1.88
CA PHE A 557 -9.69 -8.98 3.30
C PHE A 557 -11.16 -8.78 3.66
N HIS A 558 -11.97 -8.17 2.78
CA HIS A 558 -13.42 -8.04 2.97
C HIS A 558 -14.15 -9.39 3.03
N GLN A 559 -13.63 -10.44 2.39
CA GLN A 559 -14.19 -11.78 2.50
C GLN A 559 -13.76 -12.44 3.82
N CYS A 560 -12.55 -12.14 4.30
CA CYS A 560 -12.12 -12.54 5.65
C CYS A 560 -13.03 -11.95 6.73
N THR A 561 -13.42 -10.66 6.60
CA THR A 561 -14.38 -10.05 7.53
C THR A 561 -15.77 -10.71 7.46
N TYR A 562 -16.22 -11.15 6.28
CA TYR A 562 -17.49 -11.90 6.16
C TYR A 562 -17.44 -13.28 6.82
N VAL A 563 -16.32 -14.00 6.70
CA VAL A 563 -16.11 -15.27 7.42
C VAL A 563 -16.20 -15.04 8.93
N LEU A 564 -15.51 -14.02 9.44
CA LEU A 564 -15.53 -13.64 10.85
C LEU A 564 -16.92 -13.23 11.34
N ASP A 565 -17.62 -12.36 10.60
CA ASP A 565 -18.97 -11.92 10.95
C ASP A 565 -19.93 -13.11 11.06
N SER A 566 -19.90 -14.01 10.06
CA SER A 566 -20.73 -15.22 10.08
C SER A 566 -20.38 -16.14 11.25
N TYR A 567 -19.09 -16.40 11.48
CA TYR A 567 -18.64 -17.33 12.52
C TYR A 567 -18.96 -16.82 13.93
N ILE A 568 -18.66 -15.55 14.22
CA ILE A 568 -18.93 -14.91 15.51
C ILE A 568 -20.44 -14.85 15.78
N ARG A 569 -21.26 -14.46 14.80
CA ARG A 569 -22.72 -14.42 15.00
C ARG A 569 -23.30 -15.81 15.23
N ASN A 570 -22.77 -16.85 14.58
CA ASN A 570 -23.18 -18.23 14.83
C ASN A 570 -22.80 -18.67 16.25
N GLY A 571 -21.59 -18.35 16.73
CA GLY A 571 -21.21 -18.57 18.12
C GLY A 571 -22.10 -17.84 19.13
N SER A 572 -22.48 -16.60 18.84
CA SER A 572 -23.42 -15.86 19.68
C SER A 572 -24.82 -16.50 19.70
N LYS A 573 -25.28 -17.08 18.58
CA LYS A 573 -26.56 -17.82 18.53
C LYS A 573 -26.48 -19.14 19.29
N TYR A 574 -25.37 -19.87 19.15
CA TYR A 574 -25.10 -21.08 19.92
C TYR A 574 -25.15 -20.79 21.41
N MET A 575 -24.36 -19.82 21.88
CA MET A 575 -24.33 -19.35 23.27
C MET A 575 -25.73 -19.04 23.81
N ALA A 576 -26.53 -18.25 23.06
CA ALA A 576 -27.88 -17.88 23.50
C ALA A 576 -28.86 -19.07 23.56
N LYS A 577 -28.60 -20.14 22.80
CA LYS A 577 -29.42 -21.35 22.78
C LYS A 577 -29.04 -22.32 23.90
N THR A 578 -27.75 -22.43 24.25
CA THR A 578 -27.23 -23.48 25.13
C THR A 578 -26.97 -22.99 26.56
N ILE A 579 -26.59 -21.73 26.75
CA ILE A 579 -26.30 -21.15 28.07
C ILE A 579 -27.54 -20.40 28.57
N LYS A 580 -28.34 -21.07 29.40
CA LYS A 580 -29.51 -20.53 30.09
C LYS A 580 -29.36 -20.71 31.59
N GLU A 581 -30.21 -20.03 32.36
CA GLU A 581 -30.17 -20.09 33.82
C GLU A 581 -30.48 -21.48 34.37
N ASP A 582 -31.28 -22.26 33.64
CA ASP A 582 -31.76 -23.61 33.99
C ASP A 582 -30.98 -24.74 33.31
N THR A 583 -29.90 -24.44 32.56
CA THR A 583 -29.09 -25.47 31.89
C THR A 583 -28.43 -26.40 32.94
N PRO A 584 -28.58 -27.73 32.83
CA PRO A 584 -27.90 -28.69 33.71
C PRO A 584 -26.38 -28.55 33.68
N ALA A 585 -25.70 -28.82 34.80
CA ALA A 585 -24.25 -28.58 34.94
C ALA A 585 -23.40 -29.32 33.89
N GLU A 586 -23.76 -30.57 33.55
CA GLU A 586 -23.05 -31.37 32.54
C GLU A 586 -23.22 -30.79 31.13
N GLU A 587 -24.46 -30.42 30.76
CA GLU A 587 -24.74 -29.74 29.48
C GLU A 587 -24.08 -28.37 29.40
N LEU A 588 -24.02 -27.64 30.53
CA LEU A 588 -23.37 -26.34 30.62
C LEU A 588 -21.85 -26.46 30.46
N SER A 589 -21.24 -27.51 31.02
CA SER A 589 -19.83 -27.84 30.86
C SER A 589 -19.47 -28.07 29.38
N GLN A 590 -20.27 -28.89 28.68
CA GLN A 590 -20.09 -29.12 27.24
C GLN A 590 -20.33 -27.83 26.43
N ALA A 591 -21.36 -27.06 26.75
CA ALA A 591 -21.67 -25.81 26.06
C ALA A 591 -20.56 -24.77 26.20
N LEU A 592 -19.91 -24.71 27.35
CA LEU A 592 -18.76 -23.85 27.58
C LEU A 592 -17.52 -24.34 26.84
N ALA A 593 -17.22 -25.64 26.81
CA ALA A 593 -16.12 -26.19 26.01
C ALA A 593 -16.26 -25.85 24.52
N ASP A 594 -17.47 -26.03 23.97
CA ASP A 594 -17.80 -25.62 22.60
C ASP A 594 -17.61 -24.12 22.40
N LEU A 595 -18.15 -23.28 23.31
CA LEU A 595 -18.07 -21.83 23.21
C LEU A 595 -16.63 -21.32 23.32
N PHE A 596 -15.81 -21.88 24.20
CA PHE A 596 -14.39 -21.54 24.32
C PHE A 596 -13.61 -21.91 23.06
N TYR A 597 -13.91 -23.04 22.42
CA TYR A 597 -13.34 -23.37 21.11
C TYR A 597 -13.72 -22.34 20.06
N MET A 598 -15.00 -21.94 19.99
CA MET A 598 -15.46 -20.91 19.05
C MET A 598 -14.80 -19.55 19.31
N ILE A 599 -14.64 -19.16 20.58
CA ILE A 599 -13.92 -17.95 20.98
C ILE A 599 -12.47 -18.04 20.54
N LYS A 600 -11.79 -19.16 20.77
CA LYS A 600 -10.39 -19.36 20.36
C LYS A 600 -10.23 -19.21 18.85
N ILE A 601 -11.05 -19.89 18.05
CA ILE A 601 -10.96 -19.79 16.58
C ILE A 601 -11.22 -18.35 16.13
N ALA A 602 -12.24 -17.68 16.68
CA ALA A 602 -12.51 -16.28 16.36
C ALA A 602 -11.34 -15.36 16.75
N ALA A 603 -10.72 -15.57 17.92
CA ALA A 603 -9.56 -14.80 18.38
C ALA A 603 -8.37 -14.94 17.43
N VAL A 604 -8.00 -16.16 17.04
CA VAL A 604 -6.89 -16.42 16.11
C VAL A 604 -7.12 -15.75 14.76
N LEU A 605 -8.35 -15.85 14.22
CA LEU A 605 -8.69 -15.23 12.92
C LEU A 605 -8.81 -13.69 13.00
N LEU A 606 -9.15 -13.15 14.17
CA LEU A 606 -9.21 -11.71 14.43
C LEU A 606 -7.84 -11.11 14.74
N HIS A 607 -6.88 -11.87 15.27
CA HIS A 607 -5.60 -11.33 15.76
C HIS A 607 -4.87 -10.43 14.73
N PRO A 608 -4.82 -10.79 13.43
CA PRO A 608 -4.25 -9.90 12.42
C PRO A 608 -5.03 -8.59 12.18
N MET A 609 -6.34 -8.60 12.41
CA MET A 609 -7.26 -7.50 12.07
C MET A 609 -7.56 -6.58 13.27
N ALA A 610 -7.64 -7.15 14.47
CA ALA A 610 -7.96 -6.51 15.73
C ALA A 610 -7.06 -7.07 16.85
N PRO A 611 -5.79 -6.62 16.91
CA PRO A 611 -4.77 -7.23 17.77
C PRO A 611 -4.92 -6.89 19.26
N PHE A 612 -5.41 -5.71 19.63
CA PHE A 612 -5.44 -5.27 21.03
C PHE A 612 -6.45 -6.08 21.84
N GLY A 613 -7.67 -6.21 21.34
CA GLY A 613 -8.70 -6.96 22.04
C GLY A 613 -8.42 -8.47 22.04
N THR A 614 -7.80 -9.00 20.97
CA THR A 614 -7.44 -10.43 20.90
C THR A 614 -6.30 -10.80 21.85
N GLU A 615 -5.26 -9.95 21.97
CA GLU A 615 -4.21 -10.14 22.99
C GLU A 615 -4.80 -10.09 24.40
N LYS A 616 -5.70 -9.15 24.68
CA LYS A 616 -6.40 -9.10 25.96
C LYS A 616 -7.24 -10.37 26.22
N VAL A 617 -7.90 -10.94 25.20
CA VAL A 617 -8.59 -12.23 25.34
C VAL A 617 -7.60 -13.34 25.71
N ARG A 618 -6.47 -13.45 25.01
CA ARG A 618 -5.42 -14.44 25.30
C ARG A 618 -4.87 -14.31 26.73
N GLU A 619 -4.58 -13.10 27.17
CA GLU A 619 -4.10 -12.83 28.54
C GLU A 619 -5.08 -13.30 29.61
N TYR A 620 -6.38 -13.11 29.41
CA TYR A 620 -7.39 -13.58 30.35
C TYR A 620 -7.62 -15.08 30.29
N LEU A 621 -7.45 -15.69 29.11
CA LEU A 621 -7.41 -17.13 28.96
C LEU A 621 -6.16 -17.76 29.58
N GLN A 622 -5.14 -16.95 29.93
CA GLN A 622 -3.85 -17.40 30.46
C GLN A 622 -3.15 -18.42 29.54
N VAL A 623 -3.12 -18.15 28.23
CA VAL A 623 -2.42 -18.97 27.22
C VAL A 623 -1.23 -18.18 26.66
N GLY A 624 -0.13 -18.85 26.33
CA GLY A 624 1.02 -18.22 25.70
C GLY A 624 0.80 -17.88 24.23
N GLU A 625 1.82 -17.31 23.58
CA GLU A 625 1.74 -16.89 22.17
C GLU A 625 1.54 -18.04 21.19
N GLU A 626 1.80 -19.28 21.62
CA GLU A 626 1.53 -20.50 20.84
C GLU A 626 0.05 -20.64 20.42
N LEU A 627 -0.86 -19.90 21.07
CA LEU A 627 -2.27 -19.81 20.67
C LEU A 627 -2.44 -19.30 19.23
N TRP A 628 -1.57 -18.39 18.80
CA TRP A 628 -1.63 -17.77 17.47
C TRP A 628 -1.07 -18.65 16.37
N SER A 629 -0.29 -19.68 16.72
CA SER A 629 0.32 -20.57 15.74
C SER A 629 -0.74 -21.33 14.94
N TRP A 630 -0.63 -21.24 13.62
CA TRP A 630 -1.51 -21.96 12.70
C TRP A 630 -1.27 -23.47 12.66
N ASP A 631 -0.17 -23.96 13.22
CA ASP A 631 0.10 -25.39 13.34
C ASP A 631 -0.84 -26.05 14.36
N ASN A 632 -1.29 -25.29 15.36
CA ASN A 632 -2.20 -25.75 16.43
C ASN A 632 -3.60 -25.11 16.32
N ILE A 633 -3.97 -24.56 15.15
CA ILE A 633 -5.20 -23.78 15.00
C ILE A 633 -6.47 -24.59 15.26
N PHE A 634 -6.46 -25.89 14.98
CA PHE A 634 -7.61 -26.78 15.23
C PHE A 634 -7.65 -27.40 16.63
N GLU A 635 -6.60 -27.20 17.41
CA GLU A 635 -6.54 -27.74 18.77
C GLU A 635 -7.45 -26.92 19.72
N PRO A 636 -8.14 -27.58 20.66
CA PRO A 636 -8.92 -26.91 21.70
C PRO A 636 -8.02 -26.19 22.71
N LEU A 637 -8.61 -25.33 23.55
CA LEU A 637 -7.82 -24.62 24.57
C LEU A 637 -7.12 -25.59 25.54
N THR A 638 -7.75 -26.72 25.86
CA THR A 638 -7.17 -27.76 26.74
C THR A 638 -5.86 -28.36 26.22
N PHE A 639 -5.58 -28.29 24.92
CA PHE A 639 -4.28 -28.69 24.37
C PHE A 639 -3.12 -27.83 24.92
N PHE A 640 -3.37 -26.54 25.14
CA PHE A 640 -2.36 -25.58 25.60
C PHE A 640 -2.19 -25.57 27.11
N VAL A 641 -3.28 -25.76 27.85
CA VAL A 641 -3.33 -25.53 29.31
C VAL A 641 -3.58 -26.79 30.14
N GLY A 642 -3.98 -27.90 29.52
CA GLY A 642 -4.36 -29.13 30.21
C GLY A 642 -5.74 -29.06 30.90
N GLU A 643 -5.98 -30.02 31.79
CA GLU A 643 -7.20 -30.09 32.61
C GLU A 643 -7.07 -29.26 33.89
N GLY A 644 -8.19 -28.77 34.42
CA GLY A 644 -8.21 -28.00 35.67
C GLY A 644 -7.65 -26.58 35.56
N HIS A 645 -7.52 -26.06 34.34
CA HIS A 645 -7.00 -24.71 34.08
C HIS A 645 -7.89 -23.62 34.69
N GLU A 646 -7.30 -22.77 35.53
CA GLU A 646 -7.97 -21.64 36.16
C GLU A 646 -7.83 -20.40 35.28
N LEU A 647 -8.96 -19.84 34.84
CA LEU A 647 -8.99 -18.60 34.06
C LEU A 647 -8.63 -17.39 34.94
N LYS A 648 -8.05 -16.35 34.33
CA LYS A 648 -7.90 -15.06 35.02
C LYS A 648 -9.29 -14.52 35.36
N PHE A 649 -9.50 -14.17 36.63
CA PHE A 649 -10.76 -13.57 37.07
C PHE A 649 -11.13 -12.34 36.23
N LEU A 650 -12.32 -12.36 35.63
CA LEU A 650 -12.88 -11.28 34.83
C LEU A 650 -13.76 -10.37 35.72
N PRO A 651 -13.33 -9.11 35.97
CA PRO A 651 -14.15 -8.16 36.70
C PRO A 651 -15.45 -7.85 35.95
N PRO A 652 -16.55 -7.52 36.68
CA PRO A 652 -17.79 -7.09 36.05
C PRO A 652 -17.57 -5.91 35.09
N ARG A 653 -18.31 -5.92 33.97
CA ARG A 653 -18.26 -4.87 32.92
C ARG A 653 -16.90 -4.72 32.23
N THR A 654 -16.03 -5.73 32.29
CA THR A 654 -14.80 -5.75 31.48
C THR A 654 -15.13 -5.97 30.02
N ASP A 655 -14.72 -5.04 29.15
CA ASP A 655 -14.78 -5.21 27.70
C ASP A 655 -13.37 -5.50 27.14
N PHE A 656 -13.29 -6.45 26.20
CA PHE A 656 -12.05 -6.81 25.51
C PHE A 656 -11.80 -5.88 24.32
N PHE A 657 -12.87 -5.55 23.60
CA PHE A 657 -12.90 -4.58 22.51
C PHE A 657 -13.74 -3.38 22.95
N THR A 658 -13.11 -2.28 23.32
CA THR A 658 -13.83 -1.11 23.84
C THR A 658 -14.48 -0.29 22.72
N ARG A 659 -15.53 0.44 23.08
CA ARG A 659 -16.03 1.56 22.26
C ARG A 659 -15.24 2.80 22.63
N HIS A 660 -15.13 3.73 21.68
CA HIS A 660 -14.51 5.03 21.95
C HIS A 660 -15.35 5.84 22.96
N GLU A 661 -14.72 6.67 23.79
CA GLU A 661 -15.40 7.45 24.83
C GLU A 661 -16.52 8.36 24.29
N SER A 662 -16.27 9.00 23.14
CA SER A 662 -17.25 9.84 22.44
C SER A 662 -18.52 9.11 22.01
N GLN A 663 -18.55 7.78 22.07
CA GLN A 663 -19.69 6.95 21.67
C GLN A 663 -20.63 6.66 22.86
N PHE A 664 -20.27 7.07 24.07
CA PHE A 664 -21.11 6.96 25.26
C PHE A 664 -21.87 8.26 25.59
N GLU A 665 -21.41 9.41 25.08
CA GLU A 665 -21.90 10.75 25.43
C GLU A 665 -23.27 11.14 24.83
N THR A 666 -23.92 10.27 24.06
CA THR A 666 -25.23 10.56 23.45
C THR A 666 -26.45 10.12 24.29
N ALA A 667 -26.27 9.76 25.56
CA ALA A 667 -27.37 9.36 26.44
C ALA A 667 -27.93 10.47 27.34
N GLU A 668 -27.30 11.66 27.37
CA GLU A 668 -27.77 12.82 28.14
C GLU A 668 -27.85 14.06 27.25
N ASN A 669 -28.98 14.23 26.55
CA ASN A 669 -29.58 15.53 26.19
C ASN A 669 -31.02 15.32 25.70
#